data_AF-A0A922MAJ1-F1
#
_entry.id   AF-A0A922MAJ1-F1
#
_cell.length_a   1.000
_cell.length_b   1.000
_cell.length_c   1.000
_cell.angle_alpha   90.00
_cell.angle_beta   90.00
_cell.angle_gamma   90.00
#
_symmetry.space_group_name_H-M   'P 1'
#
loop_
_entity.id
_entity.type
_entity.pdbx_description
1 polymer ?
#
loop_
_entity_poly.entity_id
_entity_poly.type
_entity_poly.pdbx_seq_one_letter_code
_entity_poly.pdbx_strand_id
1 'polypeptide(L)'
;MACNENVIKNMANEITRNCQANNVTVDPEFVTYMIDLLLLNPKYGKLFAKTIKRNNLAYFVDECVSMLTGDGTALNTLKMQFILQKNYDKLEILIEKHLGHIEKCLAPLVDEILDMDPGLSNEAEFHKLFRKMSIYFVLASGLGNPSYIVTLKEGMAALESVFGMEDLKAFVALPRSDKSLQLEVLLGYTSGVRLFNRDCIPLNLVDAGKACMSLLSNSLITIMQRVNKLTTAIEEAITIQDETGNVVVDLNKVNDHSELAIGDYKEIFDLLAFNRQYEVFIRKLLADVESLTLKGATYVERTKAVLQELHAAVKYKAAVPVQNVFPLFTKLWEVWRAMQNVMFIISNVNRLMGIMGSIQDKIKMPLDVLNKMLQGKTVTTDHCRINNRPSTEERLSLTSLQNYVGYPSSSDVLGVKQAEFLGFCALCLGVGALVPSNVKIGLIKFKGGYYGFCSVKMATRFSKDPERYINEALNYARNNPHLINLLNIVENVFKVKDIDDLVVVRVPKIKVFDKDIQTEMHPVPTYKEKNYTWDLWEWKRRACQWASIVNCQTHSTQTVYSHLRSDIQCQTVEPRDKSLQTNKDAGMNTVNSNYFLWGLRGHRGYGQHVMDLKAQHSMEASIIATCTWPCYNKKEDLGADETMDENLIHSE
;
A
#
# COMPACT_ATOMS: atom_id res chain seq x y z
N MET A 1 12.74 -1.53 24.05
CA MET A 1 11.55 -2.41 23.93
C MET A 1 11.86 -3.71 24.64
N ALA A 2 10.87 -4.35 25.29
CA ALA A 2 11.07 -5.63 25.96
C ALA A 2 11.02 -6.84 25.00
N CYS A 3 10.66 -6.63 23.72
CA CYS A 3 10.74 -7.64 22.67
C CYS A 3 12.19 -7.79 22.19
N ASN A 4 12.85 -8.87 22.62
CA ASN A 4 14.10 -9.34 22.03
C ASN A 4 13.80 -10.19 20.78
N GLU A 5 14.78 -10.40 19.89
CA GLU A 5 14.61 -11.24 18.69
C GLU A 5 14.04 -12.63 18.98
N ASN A 6 14.42 -13.24 20.11
CA ASN A 6 13.88 -14.54 20.53
C ASN A 6 12.40 -14.49 20.90
N VAL A 7 11.93 -13.36 21.45
CA VAL A 7 10.51 -13.16 21.76
C VAL A 7 9.70 -13.04 20.47
N ILE A 8 10.22 -12.29 19.49
CA ILE A 8 9.58 -12.11 18.17
C ILE A 8 9.51 -13.45 17.44
N LYS A 9 10.58 -14.25 17.46
CA LYS A 9 10.58 -15.61 16.88
C LYS A 9 9.55 -16.52 17.55
N ASN A 10 9.41 -16.44 18.87
CA ASN A 10 8.40 -17.23 19.60
C ASN A 10 6.97 -16.78 19.23
N MET A 11 6.72 -15.48 19.14
CA MET A 11 5.44 -14.92 18.66
C MET A 11 5.15 -15.39 17.23
N ALA A 12 6.13 -15.34 16.34
CA ALA A 12 5.99 -15.79 14.96
C ALA A 12 5.59 -17.28 14.90
N ASN A 13 6.25 -18.14 15.69
CA ASN A 13 5.90 -19.56 15.77
C ASN A 13 4.47 -19.80 16.30
N GLU A 14 4.02 -19.03 17.29
CA GLU A 14 2.67 -19.12 17.83
C GLU A 14 1.62 -18.69 16.79
N ILE A 15 1.85 -17.57 16.09
CA ILE A 15 1.00 -17.09 15.01
C ILE A 15 0.95 -18.12 13.86
N THR A 16 2.09 -18.67 13.45
CA THR A 16 2.14 -19.70 12.39
C THR A 16 1.33 -20.93 12.77
N ARG A 17 1.40 -21.40 14.03
CA ARG A 17 0.59 -22.53 14.51
C ARG A 17 -0.90 -22.22 14.48
N ASN A 18 -1.31 -21.03 14.92
CA ASN A 18 -2.71 -20.63 14.90
C ASN A 18 -3.25 -20.44 13.47
N CYS A 19 -2.43 -19.92 12.54
CA CYS A 19 -2.78 -19.86 11.12
C CYS A 19 -2.93 -21.27 10.50
N GLN A 20 -2.06 -22.22 10.88
CA GLN A 20 -2.18 -23.61 10.44
C GLN A 20 -3.49 -24.26 10.93
N ALA A 21 -3.92 -23.95 12.15
CA ALA A 21 -5.22 -24.39 12.66
C ALA A 21 -6.40 -23.84 11.83
N ASN A 22 -6.22 -22.67 11.21
CA ASN A 22 -7.19 -22.04 10.31
C ASN A 22 -6.97 -22.41 8.82
N ASN A 23 -6.23 -23.48 8.52
CA ASN A 23 -5.90 -23.96 7.16
C ASN A 23 -5.08 -22.97 6.28
N VAL A 24 -4.35 -22.03 6.88
CA VAL A 24 -3.47 -21.11 6.15
C VAL A 24 -2.00 -21.40 6.46
N THR A 25 -1.23 -21.78 5.45
CA THR A 25 0.21 -22.02 5.57
C THR A 25 0.99 -20.73 5.31
N VAL A 26 1.84 -20.34 6.27
CA VAL A 26 2.61 -19.09 6.21
C VAL A 26 4.07 -19.36 6.60
N ASP A 27 5.01 -18.73 5.89
CA ASP A 27 6.45 -18.77 6.21
C ASP A 27 6.71 -18.03 7.55
N PRO A 28 7.32 -18.66 8.57
CA PRO A 28 7.66 -18.01 9.85
C PRO A 28 8.54 -16.76 9.70
N GLU A 29 9.40 -16.72 8.68
CA GLU A 29 10.24 -15.55 8.41
C GLU A 29 9.42 -14.35 7.90
N PHE A 30 8.36 -14.62 7.11
CA PHE A 30 7.41 -13.59 6.69
C PHE A 30 6.64 -13.02 7.89
N VAL A 31 6.23 -13.90 8.82
CA VAL A 31 5.53 -13.46 10.04
C VAL A 31 6.45 -12.58 10.90
N THR A 32 7.72 -12.94 11.03
CA THR A 32 8.73 -12.11 11.74
C THR A 32 8.83 -10.72 11.11
N TYR A 33 8.98 -10.66 9.78
CA TYR A 33 9.01 -9.41 9.03
C TYR A 33 7.76 -8.55 9.24
N MET A 34 6.57 -9.18 9.24
CA MET A 34 5.31 -8.48 9.49
C MET A 34 5.24 -7.92 10.91
N ILE A 35 5.66 -8.69 11.92
CA ILE A 35 5.68 -8.25 13.33
C ILE A 35 6.58 -7.04 13.48
N ASP A 36 7.77 -7.04 12.89
CA ASP A 36 8.72 -5.92 12.99
C ASP A 36 8.11 -4.61 12.47
N LEU A 37 7.34 -4.66 11.38
CA LEU A 37 6.63 -3.49 10.85
C LEU A 37 5.46 -3.06 11.73
N LEU A 38 4.69 -4.01 12.27
CA LEU A 38 3.56 -3.71 13.14
C LEU A 38 3.98 -3.10 14.48
N LEU A 39 5.14 -3.51 15.01
CA LEU A 39 5.70 -2.95 16.25
C LEU A 39 6.14 -1.49 16.12
N LEU A 40 6.29 -0.97 14.89
CA LEU A 40 6.52 0.47 14.65
C LEU A 40 5.28 1.32 14.93
N ASN A 41 4.08 0.72 14.94
CA ASN A 41 2.85 1.41 15.31
C ASN A 41 2.71 1.43 16.85
N PRO A 42 2.53 2.60 17.49
CA PRO A 42 2.35 2.71 18.94
C PRO A 42 1.17 1.86 19.46
N LYS A 43 0.13 1.60 18.64
CA LYS A 43 -1.00 0.71 18.97
C LYS A 43 -0.52 -0.67 19.44
N TYR A 44 0.52 -1.20 18.79
CA TYR A 44 1.07 -2.53 19.10
C TYR A 44 2.37 -2.44 19.88
N GLY A 45 3.26 -1.49 19.56
CA GLY A 45 4.56 -1.34 20.21
C GLY A 45 4.46 -1.09 21.73
N LYS A 46 3.42 -0.37 22.18
CA LYS A 46 3.21 -0.10 23.62
C LYS A 46 2.84 -1.33 24.43
N LEU A 47 2.19 -2.32 23.81
CA LEU A 47 1.82 -3.59 24.46
C LEU A 47 3.05 -4.29 25.05
N PHE A 48 4.24 -4.01 24.50
CA PHE A 48 5.51 -4.65 24.83
C PHE A 48 6.60 -3.64 25.28
N ALA A 49 6.23 -2.41 25.65
CA ALA A 49 7.20 -1.37 26.01
C ALA A 49 7.89 -1.60 27.36
N LYS A 50 7.16 -2.11 28.38
CA LYS A 50 7.68 -2.30 29.75
C LYS A 50 7.65 -3.77 30.22
N THR A 51 6.56 -4.50 29.99
CA THR A 51 6.41 -5.92 30.38
C THR A 51 5.47 -6.62 29.39
N ILE A 52 5.71 -7.92 29.13
CA ILE A 52 4.87 -8.74 28.25
C ILE A 52 3.73 -9.32 29.09
N LYS A 53 2.53 -8.76 28.97
CA LYS A 53 1.30 -9.34 29.57
C LYS A 53 0.71 -10.38 28.63
N ARG A 54 0.28 -11.53 29.17
CA ARG A 54 -0.32 -12.63 28.38
C ARG A 54 -1.57 -12.20 27.61
N ASN A 55 -2.41 -11.35 28.19
CA ASN A 55 -3.62 -10.85 27.52
C ASN A 55 -3.29 -9.93 26.34
N ASN A 56 -2.26 -9.08 26.47
CA ASN A 56 -1.81 -8.21 25.40
C ASN A 56 -1.17 -9.01 24.26
N LEU A 57 -0.43 -10.07 24.60
CA LEU A 57 0.14 -11.00 23.64
C LEU A 57 -0.97 -11.73 22.87
N ALA A 58 -1.97 -12.28 23.56
CA ALA A 58 -3.11 -12.96 22.93
C ALA A 58 -3.85 -12.02 21.96
N TYR A 59 -4.16 -10.80 22.38
CA TYR A 59 -4.79 -9.80 21.52
C TYR A 59 -3.96 -9.51 20.25
N PHE A 60 -2.63 -9.36 20.38
CA PHE A 60 -1.75 -9.12 19.25
C PHE A 60 -1.66 -10.32 18.30
N VAL A 61 -1.61 -11.54 18.85
CA VAL A 61 -1.62 -12.78 18.07
C VAL A 61 -2.93 -12.92 17.30
N ASP A 62 -4.08 -12.67 17.93
CA ASP A 62 -5.40 -12.76 17.29
C ASP A 62 -5.55 -11.75 16.15
N GLU A 63 -5.08 -10.50 16.32
CA GLU A 63 -5.06 -9.49 15.26
C GLU A 63 -4.16 -9.91 14.08
N CYS A 64 -2.98 -10.46 14.35
CA CYS A 64 -2.07 -10.96 13.32
C CYS A 64 -2.67 -12.15 12.57
N VAL A 65 -3.31 -13.10 13.28
CA VAL A 65 -3.98 -14.25 12.68
C VAL A 65 -5.15 -13.78 11.82
N SER A 66 -5.98 -12.85 12.31
CA SER A 66 -7.09 -12.26 11.54
C SER A 66 -6.59 -11.63 10.23
N MET A 67 -5.53 -10.81 10.30
CA MET A 67 -4.91 -10.19 9.13
C MET A 67 -4.38 -11.23 8.13
N LEU A 68 -3.75 -12.30 8.60
CA LEU A 68 -3.21 -13.37 7.76
C LEU A 68 -4.31 -14.24 7.13
N THR A 69 -5.43 -14.45 7.83
CA THR A 69 -6.58 -15.22 7.31
C THR A 69 -7.44 -14.45 6.32
N GLY A 70 -7.50 -13.12 6.41
CA GLY A 70 -8.34 -12.29 5.54
C GLY A 70 -7.82 -12.14 4.09
N ASP A 71 -6.58 -12.56 3.82
CA ASP A 71 -5.87 -12.47 2.52
C ASP A 71 -6.08 -11.15 1.73
N GLY A 72 -6.11 -10.03 2.46
CA GLY A 72 -6.35 -8.71 1.87
C GLY A 72 -5.22 -8.24 0.94
N THR A 73 -5.54 -7.31 0.03
CA THR A 73 -4.58 -6.74 -0.93
C THR A 73 -3.36 -6.10 -0.24
N ALA A 74 -3.57 -5.45 0.91
CA ALA A 74 -2.48 -4.92 1.75
C ALA A 74 -1.49 -6.01 2.20
N LEU A 75 -1.98 -7.20 2.57
CA LEU A 75 -1.13 -8.33 2.96
C LEU A 75 -0.37 -8.88 1.75
N ASN A 76 -1.02 -8.97 0.59
CA ASN A 76 -0.35 -9.38 -0.64
C ASN A 76 0.76 -8.40 -1.06
N THR A 77 0.61 -7.11 -0.79
CA THR A 77 1.71 -6.13 -0.93
C THR A 77 2.88 -6.43 0.01
N LEU A 78 2.61 -6.77 1.29
CA LEU A 78 3.67 -7.17 2.23
C LEU A 78 4.36 -8.47 1.80
N LYS A 79 3.61 -9.48 1.35
CA LYS A 79 4.16 -10.73 0.82
C LYS A 79 5.08 -10.45 -0.37
N MET A 80 4.66 -9.57 -1.28
CA MET A 80 5.45 -9.13 -2.42
C MET A 80 6.77 -8.47 -1.99
N GLN A 81 6.70 -7.54 -1.03
CA GLN A 81 7.88 -6.85 -0.49
C GLN A 81 8.86 -7.84 0.16
N PHE A 82 8.35 -8.76 0.98
CA PHE A 82 9.15 -9.78 1.64
C PHE A 82 9.83 -10.72 0.64
N ILE A 83 9.10 -11.20 -0.37
CA ILE A 83 9.65 -12.10 -1.39
C ILE A 83 10.80 -11.43 -2.13
N LEU A 84 10.65 -10.16 -2.53
CA LEU A 84 11.72 -9.46 -3.20
C LEU A 84 12.89 -9.19 -2.25
N GLN A 85 12.65 -8.77 -1.02
CA GLN A 85 13.72 -8.53 -0.04
C GLN A 85 14.50 -9.80 0.30
N LYS A 86 13.84 -10.96 0.42
CA LYS A 86 14.47 -12.24 0.76
C LYS A 86 15.22 -12.86 -0.43
N ASN A 87 14.67 -12.74 -1.64
CA ASN A 87 15.20 -13.44 -2.82
C ASN A 87 16.01 -12.56 -3.77
N TYR A 88 15.95 -11.24 -3.61
CA TYR A 88 16.57 -10.27 -4.51
C TYR A 88 17.34 -9.20 -3.74
N ASP A 89 18.47 -9.64 -3.19
CA ASP A 89 19.52 -8.78 -2.64
C ASP A 89 20.31 -8.07 -3.77
N LYS A 90 21.39 -7.36 -3.42
CA LYS A 90 22.37 -6.90 -4.41
C LYS A 90 22.83 -8.08 -5.29
N LEU A 91 22.96 -7.83 -6.59
CA LEU A 91 23.31 -8.85 -7.58
C LEU A 91 24.59 -9.63 -7.22
N GLU A 92 25.58 -8.98 -6.63
CA GLU A 92 26.84 -9.59 -6.20
C GLU A 92 26.63 -10.62 -5.08
N ILE A 93 25.82 -10.29 -4.08
CA ILE A 93 25.49 -11.17 -2.96
C ILE A 93 24.74 -12.41 -3.46
N LEU A 94 23.89 -12.26 -4.48
CA LEU A 94 23.19 -13.40 -5.09
C LEU A 94 24.14 -14.36 -5.79
N ILE A 95 25.17 -13.83 -6.47
CA ILE A 95 26.21 -14.66 -7.10
C ILE A 95 27.02 -15.38 -6.02
N GLU A 96 27.46 -14.69 -4.96
CA GLU A 96 28.21 -15.29 -3.86
C GLU A 96 27.42 -16.40 -3.15
N LYS A 97 26.14 -16.16 -2.84
CA LYS A 97 25.25 -17.18 -2.25
C LYS A 97 25.11 -18.39 -3.16
N HIS A 98 25.00 -18.19 -4.47
CA HIS A 98 24.89 -19.27 -5.44
C HIS A 98 26.18 -20.10 -5.54
N LEU A 99 27.33 -19.44 -5.68
CA LEU A 99 28.63 -20.11 -5.73
C LEU A 99 28.92 -20.88 -4.44
N GLY A 100 28.66 -20.27 -3.28
CA GLY A 100 28.80 -20.93 -1.98
C GLY A 100 27.84 -22.11 -1.80
N HIS A 101 26.64 -22.07 -2.40
CA HIS A 101 25.74 -23.23 -2.43
C HIS A 101 26.29 -24.37 -3.30
N ILE A 102 26.81 -24.06 -4.49
CA ILE A 102 27.47 -25.06 -5.35
C ILE A 102 28.66 -25.69 -4.62
N GLU A 103 29.52 -24.90 -4.00
CA GLU A 103 30.67 -25.37 -3.23
C GLU A 103 30.25 -26.31 -2.10
N LYS A 104 29.22 -25.94 -1.32
CA LYS A 104 28.67 -26.81 -0.26
C LYS A 104 28.12 -28.13 -0.80
N CYS A 105 27.44 -28.11 -1.94
CA CYS A 105 26.89 -29.31 -2.57
C CYS A 105 27.99 -30.23 -3.13
N LEU A 106 29.11 -29.65 -3.59
CA LEU A 106 30.23 -30.41 -4.14
C LEU A 106 31.28 -30.80 -3.09
N ALA A 107 31.27 -30.19 -1.91
CA ALA A 107 32.24 -30.45 -0.83
C ALA A 107 32.39 -31.95 -0.50
N PRO A 108 31.32 -32.77 -0.36
CA PRO A 108 31.48 -34.20 -0.09
C PRO A 108 32.25 -34.93 -1.19
N LEU A 109 32.03 -34.57 -2.45
CA LEU A 109 32.75 -35.17 -3.59
C LEU A 109 34.21 -34.72 -3.62
N VAL A 110 34.48 -33.46 -3.27
CA VAL A 110 35.85 -32.94 -3.14
C VAL A 110 36.58 -33.66 -2.01
N ASP A 111 35.96 -33.81 -0.84
CA ASP A 111 36.55 -34.54 0.29
C ASP A 111 36.88 -35.99 -0.10
N GLU A 112 35.95 -36.68 -0.76
CA GLU A 112 36.19 -38.02 -1.29
C GLU A 112 37.35 -38.10 -2.30
N ILE A 113 37.58 -37.07 -3.11
CA ILE A 113 38.71 -37.02 -4.05
C ILE A 113 40.02 -36.78 -3.30
N LEU A 114 40.01 -35.90 -2.30
CA LEU A 114 41.20 -35.52 -1.53
C LEU A 114 41.67 -36.65 -0.60
N ASP A 115 40.73 -37.41 -0.03
CA ASP A 115 41.00 -38.49 0.93
C ASP A 115 41.27 -39.86 0.27
N MET A 116 41.10 -39.97 -1.06
CA MET A 116 41.46 -41.19 -1.78
C MET A 116 42.98 -41.37 -1.85
N ASP A 117 43.47 -42.47 -1.29
CA ASP A 117 44.87 -42.91 -1.34
C ASP A 117 44.97 -44.32 -1.97
N PRO A 118 44.85 -44.42 -3.30
CA PRO A 118 44.94 -45.70 -4.00
C PRO A 118 46.35 -46.29 -3.90
N GLY A 119 46.43 -47.59 -3.59
CA GLY A 119 47.70 -48.31 -3.57
C GLY A 119 48.38 -48.32 -4.94
N LEU A 120 49.71 -48.19 -4.98
CA LEU A 120 50.52 -48.05 -6.22
C LEU A 120 50.29 -49.13 -7.29
N SER A 121 49.75 -50.30 -6.93
CA SER A 121 49.48 -51.43 -7.83
C SER A 121 48.00 -51.59 -8.19
N ASN A 122 47.09 -50.75 -7.67
CA ASN A 122 45.65 -50.91 -7.84
C ASN A 122 45.08 -49.96 -8.91
N GLU A 123 45.27 -50.32 -10.19
CA GLU A 123 44.83 -49.51 -11.34
C GLU A 123 43.32 -49.21 -11.32
N ALA A 124 42.50 -50.12 -10.78
CA ALA A 124 41.06 -49.93 -10.67
C ALA A 124 40.68 -48.73 -9.78
N GLU A 125 41.44 -48.48 -8.71
CA GLU A 125 41.19 -47.34 -7.82
C GLU A 125 41.65 -46.03 -8.42
N PHE A 126 42.74 -46.02 -9.20
CA PHE A 126 43.15 -44.85 -9.99
C PHE A 126 42.10 -44.49 -11.05
N HIS A 127 41.54 -45.47 -11.77
CA HIS A 127 40.43 -45.22 -12.70
C HIS A 127 39.19 -44.66 -12.00
N LYS A 128 38.90 -45.12 -10.77
CA LYS A 128 37.80 -44.61 -9.95
C LYS A 128 38.05 -43.15 -9.54
N LEU A 129 39.26 -42.80 -9.11
CA LEU A 129 39.65 -41.43 -8.77
C LEU A 129 39.53 -40.50 -9.99
N PHE A 130 40.07 -40.92 -11.13
CA PHE A 130 39.99 -40.17 -12.38
C PHE A 130 38.54 -39.90 -12.80
N ARG A 131 37.66 -40.91 -12.67
CA ARG A 131 36.22 -40.76 -12.92
C ARG A 131 35.57 -39.78 -11.96
N LYS A 132 35.90 -39.82 -10.66
CA LYS A 132 35.36 -38.86 -9.66
C LYS A 132 35.80 -37.43 -9.94
N MET A 133 37.08 -37.22 -10.27
CA MET A 133 37.60 -35.89 -10.69
C MET A 133 36.85 -35.37 -11.91
N SER A 134 36.66 -36.21 -12.93
CA SER A 134 35.88 -35.83 -14.11
C SER A 134 34.43 -35.44 -13.76
N ILE A 135 33.75 -36.23 -12.92
CA ILE A 135 32.39 -35.89 -12.43
C ILE A 135 32.37 -34.54 -11.72
N TYR A 136 33.33 -34.28 -10.83
CA TYR A 136 33.46 -33.00 -10.15
C TYR A 136 33.64 -31.85 -11.16
N PHE A 137 34.54 -31.98 -12.14
CA PHE A 137 34.76 -30.93 -13.14
C PHE A 137 33.53 -30.67 -14.01
N VAL A 138 32.79 -31.70 -14.41
CA VAL A 138 31.53 -31.53 -15.18
C VAL A 138 30.49 -30.76 -14.36
N LEU A 139 30.33 -31.08 -13.07
CA LEU A 139 29.35 -30.44 -12.19
C LEU A 139 29.76 -29.00 -11.83
N ALA A 140 31.00 -28.78 -11.43
CA ALA A 140 31.52 -27.46 -11.04
C ALA A 140 31.54 -26.47 -12.21
N SER A 141 31.73 -26.96 -13.45
CA SER A 141 31.72 -26.13 -14.65
C SER A 141 30.34 -25.79 -15.21
N GLY A 142 29.29 -26.49 -14.73
CA GLY A 142 27.94 -26.37 -15.28
C GLY A 142 27.81 -26.85 -16.73
N LEU A 143 28.77 -27.61 -17.25
CA LEU A 143 28.84 -28.05 -18.66
C LEU A 143 28.06 -29.35 -18.94
N GLY A 144 26.93 -29.54 -18.26
CA GLY A 144 26.01 -30.67 -18.44
C GLY A 144 25.89 -31.59 -17.23
N ASN A 145 25.11 -32.66 -17.38
CA ASN A 145 24.87 -33.64 -16.32
C ASN A 145 25.76 -34.89 -16.54
N PRO A 146 26.60 -35.28 -15.57
CA PRO A 146 27.50 -36.44 -15.68
C PRO A 146 26.77 -37.80 -15.76
N SER A 147 25.46 -37.83 -15.51
CA SER A 147 24.62 -39.03 -15.69
C SER A 147 24.51 -39.42 -17.17
N TYR A 148 24.69 -38.46 -18.10
CA TYR A 148 24.72 -38.76 -19.53
C TYR A 148 26.11 -39.23 -19.93
N ILE A 149 26.18 -40.43 -20.53
CA ILE A 149 27.44 -41.09 -20.91
C ILE A 149 28.27 -40.21 -21.85
N VAL A 150 27.64 -39.48 -22.77
CA VAL A 150 28.35 -38.59 -23.72
C VAL A 150 29.07 -37.47 -22.98
N THR A 151 28.39 -36.78 -22.08
CA THR A 151 28.94 -35.68 -21.27
C THR A 151 30.07 -36.16 -20.36
N LEU A 152 29.92 -37.34 -19.77
CA LEU A 152 30.99 -37.94 -18.95
C LEU A 152 32.21 -38.32 -19.79
N LYS A 153 32.02 -38.92 -20.98
CA LYS A 153 33.12 -39.26 -21.89
C LYS A 153 33.88 -38.02 -22.37
N GLU A 154 33.16 -36.95 -22.72
CA GLU A 154 33.76 -35.65 -23.05
C GLU A 154 34.57 -35.09 -21.87
N GLY A 155 34.04 -35.19 -20.66
CA GLY A 155 34.72 -34.76 -19.44
C GLY A 155 35.99 -35.55 -19.17
N MET A 156 35.98 -36.87 -19.40
CA MET A 156 37.13 -37.73 -19.23
C MET A 156 38.20 -37.47 -20.29
N ALA A 157 37.82 -37.32 -21.56
CA ALA A 157 38.75 -37.02 -22.65
C ALA A 157 39.42 -35.64 -22.48
N ALA A 158 38.66 -34.64 -22.01
CA ALA A 158 39.23 -33.32 -21.72
C ALA A 158 40.16 -33.33 -20.51
N LEU A 159 39.90 -34.17 -19.50
CA LEU A 159 40.81 -34.36 -18.38
C LEU A 159 42.10 -35.04 -18.86
N GLU A 160 41.98 -36.12 -19.63
CA GLU A 160 43.11 -36.88 -20.18
C GLU A 160 44.02 -36.02 -21.08
N SER A 161 43.45 -35.02 -21.76
CA SER A 161 44.20 -34.05 -22.59
C SER A 161 45.09 -33.09 -21.79
N VAL A 162 44.80 -32.91 -20.49
CA VAL A 162 45.49 -31.95 -19.61
C VAL A 162 46.30 -32.68 -18.53
N PHE A 163 45.79 -33.80 -18.06
CA PHE A 163 46.27 -34.52 -16.88
C PHE A 163 46.05 -36.02 -17.08
N GLY A 164 47.14 -36.77 -17.27
CA GLY A 164 47.10 -38.19 -17.57
C GLY A 164 47.02 -39.08 -16.34
N MET A 165 46.91 -40.39 -16.56
CA MET A 165 46.95 -41.40 -15.48
C MET A 165 48.30 -41.47 -14.77
N GLU A 166 49.39 -41.09 -15.44
CA GLU A 166 50.72 -41.04 -14.83
C GLU A 166 50.84 -39.89 -13.83
N ASP A 167 50.26 -38.73 -14.15
CA ASP A 167 50.25 -37.55 -13.28
C ASP A 167 49.39 -37.78 -12.02
N LEU A 168 48.39 -38.66 -12.12
CA LEU A 168 47.51 -39.03 -11.01
C LEU A 168 48.29 -39.67 -9.84
N LYS A 169 49.39 -40.38 -10.13
CA LYS A 169 50.29 -40.92 -9.09
C LYS A 169 51.00 -39.80 -8.33
N ALA A 170 51.40 -38.74 -9.03
CA ALA A 170 52.01 -37.56 -8.41
C ALA A 170 50.98 -36.76 -7.59
N PHE A 171 49.73 -36.64 -8.07
CA PHE A 171 48.64 -35.99 -7.34
C PHE A 171 48.34 -36.67 -6.01
N VAL A 172 48.32 -38.00 -5.96
CA VAL A 172 48.05 -38.75 -4.71
C VAL A 172 49.12 -38.50 -3.64
N ALA A 173 50.37 -38.31 -4.05
CA ALA A 173 51.50 -38.06 -3.16
C ALA A 173 51.53 -36.64 -2.54
N LEU A 174 50.72 -35.70 -3.04
CA LEU A 174 50.67 -34.33 -2.54
C LEU A 174 49.93 -34.23 -1.19
N PRO A 175 50.28 -33.23 -0.35
CA PRO A 175 49.49 -32.93 0.84
C PRO A 175 48.10 -32.41 0.45
N ARG A 176 47.14 -32.55 1.37
CA ARG A 176 45.73 -32.21 1.13
C ARG A 176 45.51 -30.75 0.65
N SER A 177 46.29 -29.79 1.15
CA SER A 177 46.22 -28.39 0.68
C SER A 177 46.56 -28.26 -0.80
N ASP A 178 47.61 -28.94 -1.23
CA ASP A 178 48.16 -28.82 -2.57
C ASP A 178 47.32 -29.61 -3.56
N LYS A 179 46.75 -30.76 -3.13
CA LYS A 179 45.70 -31.47 -3.88
C LYS A 179 44.52 -30.56 -4.17
N SER A 180 44.05 -29.78 -3.19
CA SER A 180 42.94 -28.86 -3.36
C SER A 180 43.26 -27.75 -4.37
N LEU A 181 44.44 -27.15 -4.27
CA LEU A 181 44.89 -26.10 -5.19
C LEU A 181 45.04 -26.65 -6.61
N GLN A 182 45.63 -27.85 -6.76
CA GLN A 182 45.78 -28.50 -8.06
C GLN A 182 44.41 -28.85 -8.66
N LEU A 183 43.44 -29.29 -7.85
CA LEU A 183 42.09 -29.58 -8.30
C LEU A 183 41.38 -28.34 -8.86
N GLU A 184 41.57 -27.17 -8.25
CA GLU A 184 41.02 -25.90 -8.74
C GLU A 184 41.66 -25.48 -10.08
N VAL A 185 42.97 -25.65 -10.22
CA VAL A 185 43.69 -25.36 -11.48
C VAL A 185 43.22 -26.31 -12.59
N LEU A 186 43.12 -27.61 -12.29
CA LEU A 186 42.63 -28.62 -13.24
C LEU A 186 41.19 -28.37 -13.67
N LEU A 187 40.33 -27.88 -12.77
CA LEU A 187 38.97 -27.47 -13.13
C LEU A 187 39.00 -26.41 -14.24
N GLY A 188 39.87 -25.40 -14.14
CA GLY A 188 39.98 -24.35 -15.15
C GLY A 188 40.44 -24.88 -16.51
N TYR A 189 41.48 -25.71 -16.52
CA TYR A 189 42.02 -26.30 -17.75
C TYR A 189 41.04 -27.26 -18.42
N THR A 190 40.52 -28.25 -17.67
CA THR A 190 39.59 -29.25 -18.21
C THR A 190 38.30 -28.59 -18.71
N SER A 191 37.78 -27.57 -18.01
CA SER A 191 36.60 -26.83 -18.47
C SER A 191 36.87 -26.03 -19.74
N GLY A 192 38.02 -25.37 -19.84
CA GLY A 192 38.43 -24.65 -21.04
C GLY A 192 38.60 -25.56 -22.26
N VAL A 193 39.22 -26.73 -22.10
CA VAL A 193 39.37 -27.73 -23.17
C VAL A 193 37.99 -28.24 -23.63
N ARG A 194 37.07 -28.53 -22.70
CA ARG A 194 35.70 -28.94 -23.07
C ARG A 194 34.96 -27.86 -23.85
N LEU A 195 35.09 -26.60 -23.43
CA LEU A 195 34.46 -25.47 -24.11
C LEU A 195 34.99 -25.29 -25.52
N PHE A 196 36.30 -25.44 -25.72
CA PHE A 196 36.94 -25.40 -27.02
C PHE A 196 36.50 -26.56 -27.91
N ASN A 197 36.54 -27.80 -27.42
CA ASN A 197 36.16 -28.99 -28.20
C ASN A 197 34.68 -29.00 -28.63
N ARG A 198 33.83 -28.22 -27.97
CA ARG A 198 32.40 -28.12 -28.26
C ARG A 198 32.05 -27.02 -29.26
N ASP A 199 33.03 -26.23 -29.72
CA ASP A 199 32.90 -25.19 -30.76
C ASP A 199 31.58 -24.40 -30.70
N CYS A 200 31.41 -23.66 -29.59
CA CYS A 200 30.21 -22.92 -29.21
C CYS A 200 29.00 -23.78 -28.78
N ILE A 201 28.76 -23.82 -27.47
CA ILE A 201 27.39 -23.99 -26.95
C ILE A 201 26.56 -22.79 -27.47
N PRO A 202 25.29 -22.97 -27.90
CA PRO A 202 24.46 -21.85 -28.32
C PRO A 202 24.45 -20.77 -27.24
N LEU A 203 25.01 -19.61 -27.59
CA LEU A 203 25.16 -18.42 -26.75
C LEU A 203 23.82 -17.70 -26.58
N ASN A 204 22.79 -18.43 -26.18
CA ASN A 204 21.41 -17.97 -26.02
C ASN A 204 21.25 -17.00 -24.83
N LEU A 205 22.34 -16.57 -24.18
CA LEU A 205 22.28 -15.63 -23.06
C LEU A 205 21.63 -14.31 -23.47
N VAL A 206 22.04 -13.77 -24.62
CA VAL A 206 21.51 -12.47 -25.09
C VAL A 206 20.03 -12.60 -25.44
N ASP A 207 19.63 -13.71 -26.04
CA ASP A 207 18.24 -13.95 -26.42
C ASP A 207 17.35 -14.23 -25.19
N ALA A 208 17.86 -14.98 -24.20
CA ALA A 208 17.21 -15.17 -22.92
C ALA A 208 17.04 -13.85 -22.15
N GLY A 209 18.06 -12.99 -22.16
CA GLY A 209 18.00 -11.63 -21.61
C GLY A 209 16.93 -10.78 -22.32
N LYS A 210 16.93 -10.76 -23.65
CA LYS A 210 15.91 -10.06 -24.46
C LYS A 210 14.50 -10.57 -24.21
N ALA A 211 14.30 -11.88 -24.09
CA ALA A 211 13.00 -12.46 -23.76
C ALA A 211 12.55 -12.07 -22.33
N CYS A 212 13.46 -12.05 -21.36
CA CYS A 212 13.16 -11.57 -20.01
C CYS A 212 12.76 -10.09 -20.01
N MET A 213 13.50 -9.24 -20.74
CA MET A 213 13.18 -7.81 -20.89
C MET A 213 11.82 -7.57 -21.54
N SER A 214 11.45 -8.36 -22.57
CA SER A 214 10.15 -8.20 -23.22
C SER A 214 9.00 -8.60 -22.29
N LEU A 215 9.16 -9.68 -21.51
CA LEU A 215 8.20 -10.06 -20.48
C LEU A 215 8.01 -8.95 -19.43
N LEU A 216 9.12 -8.44 -18.89
CA LEU A 216 9.10 -7.34 -17.91
C LEU A 216 8.45 -6.08 -18.48
N SER A 217 8.77 -5.73 -19.73
CA SER A 217 8.21 -4.55 -20.41
C SER A 217 6.71 -4.67 -20.63
N ASN A 218 6.24 -5.86 -21.06
CA ASN A 218 4.81 -6.13 -21.24
C ASN A 218 4.06 -6.04 -19.90
N SER A 219 4.59 -6.67 -18.84
CA SER A 219 4.01 -6.57 -17.50
C SER A 219 3.99 -5.12 -17.00
N LEU A 220 5.03 -4.34 -17.24
CA LEU A 220 5.11 -2.93 -16.87
C LEU A 220 3.99 -2.11 -17.54
N ILE A 221 3.76 -2.30 -18.84
CA ILE A 221 2.70 -1.60 -19.58
C ILE A 221 1.33 -1.89 -18.95
N THR A 222 1.02 -3.15 -18.67
CA THR A 222 -0.25 -3.55 -18.05
C THR A 222 -0.41 -2.93 -16.66
N ILE A 223 0.64 -2.93 -15.84
CA ILE A 223 0.60 -2.36 -14.49
C ILE A 223 0.46 -0.85 -14.55
N MET A 224 1.21 -0.16 -15.42
CA MET A 224 1.08 1.29 -15.60
C MET A 224 -0.33 1.70 -15.99
N GLN A 225 -1.01 0.94 -16.86
CA GLN A 225 -2.41 1.18 -17.21
C GLN A 225 -3.33 1.05 -15.99
N ARG A 226 -3.16 0.02 -15.15
CA ARG A 226 -3.92 -0.16 -13.91
C ARG A 226 -3.66 0.97 -12.92
N VAL A 227 -2.40 1.29 -12.70
CA VAL A 227 -1.93 2.37 -11.84
C VAL A 227 -2.54 3.71 -12.25
N ASN A 228 -2.54 4.03 -13.55
CA ASN A 228 -3.12 5.29 -14.04
C ASN A 228 -4.63 5.38 -13.76
N LYS A 229 -5.39 4.28 -13.95
CA LYS A 229 -6.83 4.22 -13.65
C LYS A 229 -7.09 4.43 -12.15
N LEU A 230 -6.40 3.67 -11.31
CA LEU A 230 -6.54 3.71 -9.85
C LEU A 230 -6.10 5.06 -9.27
N THR A 231 -5.00 5.63 -9.77
CA THR A 231 -4.53 6.95 -9.33
C THR A 231 -5.56 8.02 -9.68
N THR A 232 -6.15 7.97 -10.88
CA THR A 232 -7.19 8.94 -11.28
C THR A 232 -8.41 8.82 -10.36
N ALA A 233 -8.88 7.60 -10.08
CA ALA A 233 -10.02 7.39 -9.19
C ALA A 233 -9.77 7.95 -7.78
N ILE A 234 -8.59 7.72 -7.22
CA ILE A 234 -8.23 8.21 -5.88
C ILE A 234 -8.03 9.72 -5.87
N GLU A 235 -7.31 10.27 -6.84
CA GLU A 235 -7.01 11.71 -6.94
C GLU A 235 -8.29 12.56 -6.91
N GLU A 236 -9.31 12.09 -7.61
CA GLU A 236 -10.61 12.74 -7.74
C GLU A 236 -11.46 12.71 -6.47
N ALA A 237 -11.22 11.74 -5.58
CA ALA A 237 -11.91 11.65 -4.30
C ALA A 237 -11.28 12.57 -3.24
N ILE A 238 -10.13 13.21 -3.51
CA ILE A 238 -9.39 13.99 -2.50
C ILE A 238 -9.78 15.46 -2.58
N THR A 239 -10.03 16.05 -1.43
CA THR A 239 -10.30 17.47 -1.30
C THR A 239 -9.56 18.08 -0.12
N ILE A 240 -9.28 19.37 -0.20
CA ILE A 240 -8.75 20.13 0.93
C ILE A 240 -9.87 21.04 1.44
N GLN A 241 -10.13 20.98 2.74
CA GLN A 241 -11.03 21.94 3.39
C GLN A 241 -10.32 23.28 3.58
N ASP A 242 -10.91 24.36 3.07
CA ASP A 242 -10.26 25.67 3.08
C ASP A 242 -10.07 26.27 4.48
N GLU A 243 -11.01 25.99 5.39
CA GLU A 243 -11.06 26.51 6.76
C GLU A 243 -10.03 25.85 7.69
N THR A 244 -9.92 24.52 7.63
CA THR A 244 -9.11 23.71 8.53
C THR A 244 -7.76 23.32 7.94
N GLY A 245 -7.66 23.31 6.60
CA GLY A 245 -6.54 22.76 5.85
C GLY A 245 -6.46 21.23 5.91
N ASN A 246 -7.52 20.55 6.35
CA ASN A 246 -7.57 19.09 6.40
C ASN A 246 -7.70 18.53 4.98
N VAL A 247 -6.95 17.47 4.70
CA VAL A 247 -7.12 16.65 3.48
C VAL A 247 -8.17 15.58 3.80
N VAL A 248 -9.21 15.49 2.99
CA VAL A 248 -10.37 14.62 3.26
C VAL A 248 -10.79 13.90 2.00
N VAL A 249 -11.25 12.67 2.17
CA VAL A 249 -11.87 11.87 1.10
C VAL A 249 -13.33 12.27 1.00
N ASP A 250 -13.72 12.86 -0.12
CA ASP A 250 -15.07 13.32 -0.43
C ASP A 250 -15.64 12.51 -1.60
N LEU A 251 -16.36 11.44 -1.26
CA LEU A 251 -16.95 10.52 -2.23
C LEU A 251 -18.18 11.11 -2.95
N ASN A 252 -18.78 12.17 -2.41
CA ASN A 252 -19.94 12.83 -3.02
C ASN A 252 -19.55 13.58 -4.30
N LYS A 253 -18.28 13.99 -4.45
CA LYS A 253 -17.76 14.58 -5.70
C LYS A 253 -17.60 13.57 -6.83
N VAL A 254 -17.61 12.29 -6.48
CA VAL A 254 -17.32 11.20 -7.41
C VAL A 254 -18.62 10.63 -7.97
N ASN A 255 -19.68 10.59 -7.16
CA ASN A 255 -21.01 10.21 -7.60
C ASN A 255 -22.07 11.00 -6.79
N ASP A 256 -22.98 11.68 -7.48
CA ASP A 256 -24.08 12.46 -6.86
C ASP A 256 -25.06 11.56 -6.09
N HIS A 257 -25.07 10.25 -6.37
CA HIS A 257 -25.80 9.24 -5.63
C HIS A 257 -24.83 8.48 -4.71
N SER A 258 -25.00 8.68 -3.41
CA SER A 258 -24.14 8.22 -2.30
C SER A 258 -24.12 6.70 -2.11
N GLU A 259 -23.69 5.94 -3.12
CA GLU A 259 -23.54 4.48 -3.06
C GLU A 259 -22.12 4.02 -2.70
N LEU A 260 -21.14 4.93 -2.71
CA LEU A 260 -19.73 4.62 -2.42
C LEU A 260 -19.44 4.79 -0.93
N ALA A 261 -18.86 3.75 -0.32
CA ALA A 261 -18.44 3.76 1.08
C ALA A 261 -16.94 4.03 1.23
N ILE A 262 -16.52 4.42 2.44
CA ILE A 262 -15.08 4.57 2.78
C ILE A 262 -14.34 3.22 2.63
N GLY A 263 -15.04 2.10 2.81
CA GLY A 263 -14.51 0.76 2.57
C GLY A 263 -14.07 0.57 1.10
N ASP A 264 -14.86 1.05 0.15
CA ASP A 264 -14.56 0.98 -1.29
C ASP A 264 -13.30 1.80 -1.63
N TYR A 265 -13.18 3.00 -1.05
CA TYR A 265 -11.98 3.82 -1.19
C TYR A 265 -10.74 3.08 -0.68
N LYS A 266 -10.85 2.42 0.49
CA LYS A 266 -9.75 1.68 1.08
C LYS A 266 -9.33 0.48 0.22
N GLU A 267 -10.29 -0.24 -0.36
CA GLU A 267 -10.00 -1.35 -1.28
C GLU A 267 -9.25 -0.87 -2.53
N ILE A 268 -9.71 0.23 -3.14
CA ILE A 268 -9.05 0.85 -4.31
C ILE A 268 -7.66 1.39 -3.94
N PHE A 269 -7.51 1.95 -2.74
CA PHE A 269 -6.23 2.39 -2.21
C PHE A 269 -5.24 1.24 -2.01
N ASP A 270 -5.63 0.17 -1.33
CA ASP A 270 -4.76 -0.99 -1.11
C ASP A 270 -4.34 -1.61 -2.46
N LEU A 271 -5.25 -1.62 -3.44
CA LEU A 271 -4.95 -2.04 -4.80
C LEU A 271 -3.99 -1.10 -5.53
N LEU A 272 -4.13 0.22 -5.34
CA LEU A 272 -3.16 1.19 -5.87
C LEU A 272 -1.77 0.96 -5.26
N ALA A 273 -1.69 0.79 -3.94
CA ALA A 273 -0.44 0.55 -3.24
C ALA A 273 0.25 -0.73 -3.74
N PHE A 274 -0.52 -1.81 -3.93
CA PHE A 274 -0.01 -3.05 -4.52
C PHE A 274 0.57 -2.82 -5.92
N ASN A 275 -0.19 -2.19 -6.82
CA ASN A 275 0.25 -1.98 -8.20
C ASN A 275 1.44 -1.01 -8.28
N ARG A 276 1.52 0.00 -7.39
CA ARG A 276 2.69 0.88 -7.25
C ARG A 276 3.93 0.13 -6.79
N GLN A 277 3.78 -0.73 -5.79
CA GLN A 277 4.88 -1.58 -5.33
C GLN A 277 5.39 -2.48 -6.44
N TYR A 278 4.48 -3.09 -7.19
CA TYR A 278 4.83 -3.95 -8.31
C TYR A 278 5.50 -3.15 -9.44
N GLU A 279 5.00 -1.96 -9.76
CA GLU A 279 5.62 -1.05 -10.74
C GLU A 279 7.09 -0.73 -10.37
N VAL A 280 7.35 -0.35 -9.11
CA VAL A 280 8.71 -0.06 -8.63
C VAL A 280 9.63 -1.27 -8.78
N PHE A 281 9.13 -2.46 -8.46
CA PHE A 281 9.89 -3.69 -8.56
C PHE A 281 10.19 -4.09 -10.00
N ILE A 282 9.21 -4.04 -10.90
CA ILE A 282 9.46 -4.33 -12.32
C ILE A 282 10.46 -3.34 -12.91
N ARG A 283 10.33 -2.03 -12.61
CA ARG A 283 11.29 -1.04 -13.11
C ARG A 283 12.71 -1.32 -12.64
N LYS A 284 12.88 -1.73 -11.37
CA LYS A 284 14.19 -2.13 -10.82
C LYS A 284 14.73 -3.36 -11.54
N LEU A 285 13.92 -4.42 -11.66
CA LEU A 285 14.32 -5.67 -12.34
C LEU A 285 14.64 -5.44 -13.81
N LEU A 286 13.86 -4.60 -14.50
CA LEU A 286 14.10 -4.24 -15.90
C LEU A 286 15.46 -3.56 -16.08
N ALA A 287 15.76 -2.54 -15.27
CA ALA A 287 17.04 -1.84 -15.33
C ALA A 287 18.23 -2.78 -15.05
N ASP A 288 18.09 -3.68 -14.08
CA ASP A 288 19.11 -4.68 -13.75
C ASP A 288 19.31 -5.68 -14.91
N VAL A 289 18.22 -6.22 -15.48
CA VAL A 289 18.28 -7.16 -16.62
C VAL A 289 18.85 -6.49 -17.87
N GLU A 290 18.54 -5.23 -18.11
CA GLU A 290 19.09 -4.46 -19.23
C GLU A 290 20.61 -4.30 -19.09
N SER A 291 21.09 -3.92 -17.90
CA SER A 291 22.52 -3.87 -17.58
C SER A 291 23.21 -5.24 -17.71
N LEU A 292 22.56 -6.30 -17.22
CA LEU A 292 23.06 -7.67 -17.29
C LEU A 292 23.11 -8.21 -18.71
N THR A 293 22.13 -7.87 -19.54
CA THR A 293 22.10 -8.28 -20.96
C THR A 293 23.21 -7.59 -21.73
N LEU A 294 23.48 -6.31 -21.46
CA LEU A 294 24.62 -5.59 -22.03
C LEU A 294 25.95 -6.22 -21.62
N LYS A 295 26.14 -6.51 -20.32
CA LYS A 295 27.33 -7.23 -19.82
C LYS A 295 27.45 -8.62 -20.46
N GLY A 296 26.33 -9.35 -20.57
CA GLY A 296 26.25 -10.65 -21.24
C GLY A 296 26.75 -10.60 -22.67
N ALA A 297 26.33 -9.60 -23.45
CA ALA A 297 26.80 -9.42 -24.82
C ALA A 297 28.33 -9.21 -24.90
N THR A 298 28.91 -8.45 -23.96
CA THR A 298 30.38 -8.28 -23.90
C THR A 298 31.10 -9.60 -23.59
N TYR A 299 30.55 -10.45 -22.73
CA TYR A 299 31.11 -11.77 -22.44
C TYR A 299 30.99 -12.73 -23.64
N VAL A 300 29.89 -12.66 -24.38
CA VAL A 300 29.73 -13.43 -25.63
C VAL A 300 30.81 -13.05 -26.65
N GLU A 301 31.04 -11.75 -26.87
CA GLU A 301 32.10 -11.31 -27.79
C GLU A 301 33.50 -11.66 -27.29
N ARG A 302 33.76 -11.52 -25.99
CA ARG A 302 35.03 -11.95 -25.39
C ARG A 302 35.26 -13.46 -25.54
N THR A 303 34.21 -14.28 -25.42
CA THR A 303 34.29 -15.73 -25.63
C THR A 303 34.69 -16.05 -27.06
N LYS A 304 34.06 -15.40 -28.05
CA LYS A 304 34.41 -15.56 -29.48
C LYS A 304 35.86 -15.16 -29.75
N ALA A 305 36.32 -14.04 -29.18
CA ALA A 305 37.70 -13.58 -29.33
C ALA A 305 38.71 -14.59 -28.74
N VAL A 306 38.46 -15.12 -27.55
CA VAL A 306 39.34 -16.14 -26.92
C VAL A 306 39.34 -17.45 -27.72
N LEU A 307 38.18 -17.87 -28.25
CA LEU A 307 38.11 -19.04 -29.14
C LEU A 307 38.92 -18.82 -30.42
N GLN A 308 38.85 -17.63 -31.03
CA GLN A 308 39.66 -17.30 -32.21
C GLN A 308 41.17 -17.31 -31.90
N GLU A 309 41.59 -16.76 -30.75
CA GLU A 309 42.97 -16.84 -30.26
C GLU A 309 43.42 -18.31 -30.08
N LEU A 310 42.57 -19.15 -29.48
CA LEU A 310 42.83 -20.58 -29.28
C LEU A 310 42.93 -21.34 -30.62
N HIS A 311 41.98 -21.12 -31.54
CA HIS A 311 42.07 -21.72 -32.87
C HIS A 311 43.34 -21.27 -33.57
N ALA A 312 43.69 -19.98 -33.57
CA ALA A 312 44.94 -19.51 -34.19
C ALA A 312 46.20 -20.12 -33.54
N ALA A 313 46.18 -20.35 -32.22
CA ALA A 313 47.30 -20.96 -31.51
C ALA A 313 47.52 -22.44 -31.87
N VAL A 314 46.43 -23.18 -32.12
CA VAL A 314 46.40 -24.64 -32.36
C VAL A 314 46.36 -25.01 -33.85
N LYS A 315 45.82 -24.15 -34.72
CA LYS A 315 45.65 -24.41 -36.15
C LYS A 315 47.02 -24.59 -36.83
N TYR A 316 47.17 -25.72 -37.54
CA TYR A 316 48.37 -26.12 -38.28
C TYR A 316 49.61 -26.48 -37.46
N LYS A 317 49.48 -26.78 -36.16
CA LYS A 317 50.59 -27.23 -35.32
C LYS A 317 50.37 -28.66 -34.81
N ALA A 318 51.35 -29.53 -35.02
CA ALA A 318 51.33 -30.91 -34.52
C ALA A 318 51.55 -30.99 -33.00
N ALA A 319 52.22 -30.00 -32.41
CA ALA A 319 52.41 -29.86 -30.97
C ALA A 319 52.46 -28.37 -30.62
N VAL A 320 51.77 -27.98 -29.53
CA VAL A 320 51.75 -26.59 -29.05
C VAL A 320 52.28 -26.56 -27.61
N PRO A 321 53.20 -25.64 -27.27
CA PRO A 321 53.68 -25.52 -25.90
C PRO A 321 52.54 -25.24 -24.91
N VAL A 322 52.50 -26.02 -23.84
CA VAL A 322 51.52 -25.92 -22.75
C VAL A 322 51.42 -24.50 -22.19
N GLN A 323 52.56 -23.81 -22.08
CA GLN A 323 52.70 -22.44 -21.59
C GLN A 323 51.88 -21.41 -22.40
N ASN A 324 51.58 -21.71 -23.67
CA ASN A 324 50.84 -20.80 -24.54
C ASN A 324 49.34 -21.08 -24.57
N VAL A 325 48.92 -22.33 -24.35
CA VAL A 325 47.51 -22.75 -24.52
C VAL A 325 46.75 -22.80 -23.18
N PHE A 326 47.40 -23.26 -22.10
CA PHE A 326 46.73 -23.40 -20.80
C PHE A 326 46.23 -22.06 -20.21
N PRO A 327 46.95 -20.94 -20.35
CA PRO A 327 46.41 -19.63 -19.96
C PRO A 327 45.17 -19.24 -20.77
N LEU A 328 45.10 -19.59 -22.06
CA LEU A 328 43.96 -19.30 -22.92
C LEU A 328 42.73 -20.17 -22.55
N PHE A 329 42.93 -21.44 -22.20
CA PHE A 329 41.85 -22.29 -21.67
C PHE A 329 41.31 -21.77 -20.33
N THR A 330 42.20 -21.28 -19.45
CA THR A 330 41.79 -20.64 -18.19
C THR A 330 40.99 -19.38 -18.45
N LYS A 331 41.47 -18.50 -19.35
CA LYS A 331 40.75 -17.30 -19.78
C LYS A 331 39.37 -17.63 -20.37
N LEU A 332 39.26 -18.71 -21.14
CA LEU A 332 37.97 -19.18 -21.69
C LEU A 332 37.02 -19.64 -20.58
N TRP A 333 37.52 -20.41 -19.62
CA TRP A 333 36.76 -20.85 -18.44
C TRP A 333 36.27 -19.67 -17.59
N GLU A 334 37.11 -18.69 -17.31
CA GLU A 334 36.72 -17.51 -16.52
C GLU A 334 35.59 -16.71 -17.18
N VAL A 335 35.67 -16.51 -18.49
CA VAL A 335 34.63 -15.80 -19.26
C VAL A 335 33.33 -16.61 -19.28
N TRP A 336 33.43 -17.93 -19.43
CA TRP A 336 32.27 -18.82 -19.32
C TRP A 336 31.62 -18.77 -17.93
N ARG A 337 32.41 -18.80 -16.86
CA ARG A 337 31.92 -18.70 -15.48
C ARG A 337 31.20 -17.37 -15.25
N ALA A 338 31.75 -16.27 -15.75
CA ALA A 338 31.10 -14.95 -15.70
C ALA A 338 29.76 -14.96 -16.47
N MET A 339 29.70 -15.64 -17.62
CA MET A 339 28.48 -15.78 -18.41
C MET A 339 27.40 -16.61 -17.68
N GLN A 340 27.79 -17.70 -17.01
CA GLN A 340 26.89 -18.51 -16.19
C GLN A 340 26.29 -17.70 -15.03
N ASN A 341 27.08 -16.85 -14.38
CA ASN A 341 26.59 -15.96 -13.32
C ASN A 341 25.48 -15.01 -13.83
N VAL A 342 25.65 -14.45 -15.04
CA VAL A 342 24.61 -13.61 -15.66
C VAL A 342 23.36 -14.43 -15.98
N MET A 343 23.52 -15.64 -16.52
CA MET A 343 22.40 -16.54 -16.83
C MET A 343 21.61 -16.92 -15.57
N PHE A 344 22.31 -17.23 -14.48
CA PHE A 344 21.71 -17.53 -13.18
C PHE A 344 20.84 -16.36 -12.69
N ILE A 345 21.34 -15.13 -12.78
CA ILE A 345 20.55 -13.96 -12.36
C ILE A 345 19.30 -13.81 -13.23
N ILE A 346 19.42 -13.90 -14.55
CA ILE A 346 18.26 -13.79 -15.46
C ILE A 346 17.21 -14.87 -15.14
N SER A 347 17.65 -16.10 -14.87
CA SER A 347 16.76 -17.19 -14.45
C SER A 347 16.06 -16.89 -13.13
N ASN A 348 16.77 -16.32 -12.14
CA ASN A 348 16.17 -15.89 -10.88
C ASN A 348 15.14 -14.77 -11.06
N VAL A 349 15.42 -13.78 -11.92
CA VAL A 349 14.45 -12.72 -12.23
C VAL A 349 13.19 -13.31 -12.86
N ASN A 350 13.32 -14.25 -13.80
CA ASN A 350 12.17 -14.95 -14.38
C ASN A 350 11.36 -15.73 -13.35
N ARG A 351 12.05 -16.44 -12.44
CA ARG A 351 11.38 -17.15 -11.32
C ARG A 351 10.63 -16.17 -10.41
N LEU A 352 11.24 -15.03 -10.09
CA LEU A 352 10.61 -14.00 -9.27
C LEU A 352 9.38 -13.44 -9.97
N MET A 353 9.48 -13.11 -11.27
CA MET A 353 8.33 -12.68 -12.06
C MET A 353 7.18 -13.69 -12.03
N GLY A 354 7.47 -14.99 -12.12
CA GLY A 354 6.45 -16.04 -11.98
C GLY A 354 5.77 -16.02 -10.61
N ILE A 355 6.53 -15.88 -9.53
CA ILE A 355 5.98 -15.79 -8.16
C ILE A 355 5.13 -14.52 -8.01
N MET A 356 5.64 -13.37 -8.44
CA MET A 356 4.91 -12.10 -8.36
C MET A 356 3.63 -12.11 -9.20
N GLY A 357 3.67 -12.72 -10.40
CA GLY A 357 2.50 -12.96 -11.23
C GLY A 357 1.44 -13.80 -10.51
N SER A 358 1.84 -14.89 -9.84
CA SER A 358 0.91 -15.74 -9.09
C SER A 358 0.20 -15.02 -7.93
N ILE A 359 0.84 -14.00 -7.35
CA ILE A 359 0.21 -13.14 -6.32
C ILE A 359 -0.77 -12.17 -6.97
N GLN A 360 -0.38 -11.57 -8.11
CA GLN A 360 -1.25 -10.67 -8.87
C GLN A 360 -2.52 -11.38 -9.35
N ASP A 361 -2.44 -12.65 -9.77
CA ASP A 361 -3.58 -13.43 -10.26
C ASP A 361 -4.65 -13.66 -9.19
N LYS A 362 -4.28 -13.64 -7.90
CA LYS A 362 -5.22 -13.73 -6.78
C LYS A 362 -5.99 -12.44 -6.55
N ILE A 363 -5.47 -11.31 -7.02
CA ILE A 363 -6.04 -9.98 -6.77
C ILE A 363 -7.02 -9.64 -7.88
N LYS A 364 -8.31 -9.61 -7.53
CA LYS A 364 -9.38 -9.18 -8.42
C LYS A 364 -9.48 -7.65 -8.42
N MET A 365 -9.77 -7.09 -9.59
CA MET A 365 -10.06 -5.67 -9.73
C MET A 365 -11.56 -5.44 -9.48
N PRO A 366 -11.96 -4.62 -8.50
CA PRO A 366 -13.35 -4.28 -8.28
C PRO A 366 -13.82 -3.28 -9.36
N LEU A 367 -14.15 -3.81 -10.54
CA LEU A 367 -14.48 -3.00 -11.73
C LEU A 367 -15.72 -2.13 -11.51
N ASP A 368 -16.71 -2.60 -10.77
CA ASP A 368 -17.95 -1.85 -10.53
C ASP A 368 -17.67 -0.58 -9.72
N VAL A 369 -16.93 -0.71 -8.62
CA VAL A 369 -16.47 0.42 -7.79
C VAL A 369 -15.60 1.36 -8.62
N LEU A 370 -14.62 0.82 -9.36
CA LEU A 370 -13.70 1.63 -10.15
C LEU A 370 -14.42 2.41 -11.26
N ASN A 371 -15.38 1.79 -11.95
CA ASN A 371 -16.14 2.44 -13.01
C ASN A 371 -17.03 3.55 -12.45
N LYS A 372 -17.67 3.34 -11.29
CA LYS A 372 -18.39 4.39 -10.56
C LYS A 372 -17.44 5.55 -10.21
N MET A 373 -16.23 5.24 -9.75
CA MET A 373 -15.25 6.28 -9.41
C MET A 373 -14.72 7.09 -10.61
N LEU A 374 -14.77 6.51 -11.80
CA LEU A 374 -14.28 7.11 -13.04
C LEU A 374 -15.39 7.68 -13.93
N GLN A 375 -16.65 7.64 -13.49
CA GLN A 375 -17.79 8.04 -14.30
C GLN A 375 -17.67 9.51 -14.74
N GLY A 376 -17.66 9.75 -16.06
CA GLY A 376 -17.52 11.08 -16.64
C GLY A 376 -16.10 11.66 -16.64
N LYS A 377 -15.07 10.89 -16.25
CA LYS A 377 -13.69 11.37 -16.10
C LYS A 377 -12.72 10.70 -17.08
N THR A 378 -11.70 11.45 -17.50
CA THR A 378 -10.64 10.95 -18.38
C THR A 378 -9.47 10.43 -17.56
N VAL A 379 -9.04 9.21 -17.87
CA VAL A 379 -7.88 8.60 -17.19
C VAL A 379 -6.62 9.35 -17.57
N THR A 380 -6.00 10.00 -16.59
CA THR A 380 -4.75 10.74 -16.78
C THR A 380 -3.56 9.81 -16.54
N THR A 381 -2.51 9.95 -17.35
CA THR A 381 -1.26 9.19 -17.16
C THR A 381 -0.33 9.90 -16.19
N ASP A 382 0.51 9.16 -15.48
CA ASP A 382 1.50 9.77 -14.58
C ASP A 382 2.49 10.68 -15.32
N HIS A 383 2.83 10.36 -16.57
CA HIS A 383 3.65 11.25 -17.39
C HIS A 383 2.99 12.63 -17.56
N CYS A 384 1.67 12.67 -17.74
CA CYS A 384 0.92 13.92 -17.78
C CYS A 384 0.87 14.61 -16.41
N ARG A 385 0.64 13.89 -15.30
CA ARG A 385 0.62 14.47 -13.93
C ARG A 385 1.94 15.15 -13.58
N ILE A 386 3.06 14.47 -13.85
CA ILE A 386 4.41 14.93 -13.51
C ILE A 386 4.82 16.17 -14.32
N ASN A 387 4.33 16.27 -15.56
CA ASN A 387 4.73 17.33 -16.50
C ASN A 387 3.67 18.42 -16.71
N ASN A 388 2.55 18.37 -15.99
CA ASN A 388 1.49 19.36 -16.13
C ASN A 388 2.04 20.76 -15.79
N ARG A 389 1.82 21.74 -16.68
CA ARG A 389 2.38 23.09 -16.47
C ARG A 389 1.38 23.91 -15.65
N PRO A 390 1.76 24.41 -14.46
CA PRO A 390 0.91 25.32 -13.71
C PRO A 390 0.71 26.63 -14.49
N SER A 391 -0.42 27.31 -14.23
CA SER A 391 -0.73 28.59 -14.87
C SER A 391 0.29 29.67 -14.47
N THR A 392 0.36 30.77 -15.22
CA THR A 392 1.29 31.88 -14.93
C THR A 392 1.04 32.47 -13.54
N GLU A 393 -0.23 32.60 -13.14
CA GLU A 393 -0.63 33.08 -11.81
C GLU A 393 -0.20 32.12 -10.70
N GLU A 394 -0.43 30.83 -10.92
CA GLU A 394 -0.01 29.78 -9.97
C GLU A 394 1.51 29.75 -9.79
N ARG A 395 2.29 29.97 -10.85
CA ARG A 395 3.75 30.07 -10.76
C ARG A 395 4.23 31.24 -9.92
N LEU A 396 3.59 32.40 -10.05
CA LEU A 396 3.91 33.57 -9.22
C LEU A 396 3.63 33.30 -7.73
N SER A 397 2.57 32.54 -7.44
CA SER A 397 2.25 32.13 -6.07
C SER A 397 3.24 31.11 -5.48
N LEU A 398 3.94 30.33 -6.31
CA LEU A 398 4.95 29.37 -5.84
C LEU A 398 6.25 30.06 -5.44
N THR A 399 6.68 31.07 -6.19
CA THR A 399 7.90 31.84 -5.88
C THR A 399 7.80 32.65 -4.60
N SER A 400 6.58 32.92 -4.12
CA SER A 400 6.35 33.62 -2.85
C SER A 400 6.32 32.68 -1.63
N LEU A 401 6.38 31.35 -1.83
CA LEU A 401 6.39 30.38 -0.74
C LEU A 401 7.74 30.33 -0.03
N GLN A 402 7.71 30.19 1.30
CA GLN A 402 8.91 30.00 2.09
C GLN A 402 9.54 28.63 1.80
N ASN A 403 10.87 28.62 1.66
CA ASN A 403 11.68 27.42 1.40
C ASN A 403 11.37 26.69 0.08
N TYR A 404 10.80 27.40 -0.89
CA TYR A 404 10.57 26.89 -2.23
C TYR A 404 11.88 26.65 -2.99
N VAL A 405 11.96 25.51 -3.68
CA VAL A 405 13.09 25.11 -4.53
C VAL A 405 12.54 24.74 -5.90
N GLY A 406 12.71 25.64 -6.87
CA GLY A 406 12.40 25.35 -8.27
C GLY A 406 13.38 24.35 -8.88
N TYR A 407 12.90 23.49 -9.77
CA TYR A 407 13.79 22.70 -10.63
C TYR A 407 14.44 23.64 -11.66
N PRO A 408 15.78 23.74 -11.73
CA PRO A 408 16.43 24.53 -12.77
C PRO A 408 16.10 23.93 -14.13
N SER A 409 15.84 24.80 -15.11
CA SER A 409 15.48 24.46 -16.49
C SER A 409 16.62 23.84 -17.31
N SER A 410 17.81 23.67 -16.73
CA SER A 410 18.97 23.04 -17.33
C SER A 410 19.34 21.79 -16.55
N SER A 411 19.28 20.63 -17.23
CA SER A 411 20.03 19.43 -16.84
C SER A 411 21.50 19.81 -16.73
N ASP A 412 21.97 20.21 -15.56
CA ASP A 412 23.38 20.19 -15.26
C ASP A 412 23.65 20.22 -13.74
N VAL A 413 24.38 19.19 -13.33
CA VAL A 413 25.45 19.22 -12.32
C VAL A 413 25.06 18.98 -10.85
N LEU A 414 25.40 17.75 -10.42
CA LEU A 414 25.70 17.28 -9.06
C LEU A 414 24.60 17.36 -7.99
N GLY A 415 23.95 16.21 -7.79
CA GLY A 415 23.08 15.94 -6.65
C GLY A 415 21.62 16.17 -6.99
N VAL A 416 21.01 15.24 -7.74
CA VAL A 416 19.55 15.17 -7.86
C VAL A 416 19.00 15.04 -6.45
N LYS A 417 18.47 16.14 -5.90
CA LYS A 417 17.79 16.16 -4.61
C LYS A 417 16.57 15.26 -4.75
N GLN A 418 16.70 14.02 -4.27
CA GLN A 418 15.63 13.05 -4.33
C GLN A 418 14.49 13.56 -3.44
N ALA A 419 13.29 13.64 -4.00
CA ALA A 419 12.13 13.99 -3.22
C ALA A 419 11.84 12.87 -2.21
N GLU A 420 11.56 13.27 -0.97
CA GLU A 420 11.05 12.40 0.09
C GLU A 420 9.76 11.72 -0.36
N PHE A 421 9.43 10.60 0.29
CA PHE A 421 8.29 9.74 -0.08
C PHE A 421 8.31 9.30 -1.54
N LEU A 422 9.50 9.05 -2.11
CA LEU A 422 9.71 8.68 -3.52
C LEU A 422 9.08 9.64 -4.53
N GLY A 423 8.88 10.91 -4.16
CA GLY A 423 8.28 11.91 -5.05
C GLY A 423 6.76 11.82 -5.19
N PHE A 424 6.05 11.17 -4.27
CA PHE A 424 4.60 11.34 -4.13
C PHE A 424 4.24 12.69 -3.48
N CYS A 425 3.01 13.15 -3.68
CA CYS A 425 2.50 14.37 -3.08
C CYS A 425 2.38 14.23 -1.56
N ALA A 426 3.17 15.01 -0.81
CA ALA A 426 3.25 14.87 0.65
C ALA A 426 1.90 15.08 1.37
N LEU A 427 1.04 15.97 0.87
CA LEU A 427 -0.30 16.19 1.46
C LEU A 427 -1.25 15.02 1.19
N CYS A 428 -1.24 14.49 -0.03
CA CYS A 428 -2.14 13.40 -0.43
C CYS A 428 -1.87 12.12 0.38
N LEU A 429 -0.63 11.90 0.82
CA LEU A 429 -0.26 10.76 1.65
C LEU A 429 -0.97 10.74 3.01
N GLY A 430 -1.43 11.88 3.53
CA GLY A 430 -2.19 11.95 4.79
C GLY A 430 -3.52 11.16 4.76
N VAL A 431 -4.06 10.91 3.57
CA VAL A 431 -5.27 10.08 3.35
C VAL A 431 -4.98 8.79 2.57
N GLY A 432 -3.69 8.48 2.34
CA GLY A 432 -3.27 7.32 1.56
C GLY A 432 -3.22 7.53 0.06
N ALA A 433 -3.41 8.74 -0.44
CA ALA A 433 -3.40 8.94 -1.88
C ALA A 433 -1.98 8.99 -2.47
N LEU A 434 -1.60 7.93 -3.18
CA LEU A 434 -0.32 7.76 -3.87
C LEU A 434 -0.27 8.50 -5.22
N VAL A 435 -0.50 9.81 -5.20
CA VAL A 435 -0.49 10.67 -6.39
C VAL A 435 0.94 11.21 -6.62
N PRO A 436 1.55 11.02 -7.80
CA PRO A 436 2.87 11.57 -8.11
C PRO A 436 2.93 13.09 -7.98
N SER A 437 4.08 13.60 -7.53
CA SER A 437 4.33 15.03 -7.52
C SER A 437 4.62 15.57 -8.93
N ASN A 438 4.28 16.84 -9.14
CA ASN A 438 4.51 17.53 -10.39
C ASN A 438 5.86 18.25 -10.34
N VAL A 439 6.79 17.83 -11.20
CA VAL A 439 8.15 18.38 -11.27
C VAL A 439 8.15 19.86 -11.68
N LYS A 440 7.13 20.32 -12.43
CA LYS A 440 6.98 21.72 -12.83
C LYS A 440 6.51 22.63 -11.70
N ILE A 441 5.95 22.09 -10.63
CA ILE A 441 5.57 22.85 -9.43
C ILE A 441 6.79 23.11 -8.55
N GLY A 442 7.82 22.25 -8.57
CA GLY A 442 9.00 22.37 -7.70
C GLY A 442 8.85 21.63 -6.37
N LEU A 443 9.84 21.81 -5.48
CA LEU A 443 9.91 21.15 -4.17
C LEU A 443 9.89 22.18 -3.05
N ILE A 444 9.44 21.79 -1.86
CA ILE A 444 9.55 22.59 -0.63
C ILE A 444 10.55 21.92 0.31
N LYS A 445 11.55 22.67 0.77
CA LYS A 445 12.58 22.18 1.70
C LYS A 445 12.13 22.38 3.14
N PHE A 446 12.17 21.33 3.95
CA PHE A 446 11.88 21.42 5.39
C PHE A 446 12.72 20.41 6.19
N LYS A 447 13.35 20.86 7.29
CA LYS A 447 14.22 20.04 8.18
C LYS A 447 15.23 19.14 7.45
N GLY A 448 15.74 19.57 6.29
CA GLY A 448 16.70 18.83 5.46
C GLY A 448 16.09 17.93 4.38
N GLY A 449 14.79 17.62 4.46
CA GLY A 449 14.04 16.88 3.44
C GLY A 449 13.48 17.77 2.33
N TYR A 450 13.19 17.18 1.18
CA TYR A 450 12.60 17.83 0.02
C TYR A 450 11.25 17.20 -0.32
N TYR A 451 10.17 17.96 -0.29
CA TYR A 451 8.80 17.45 -0.47
C TYR A 451 8.19 17.95 -1.79
N GLY A 452 7.55 17.05 -2.53
CA GLY A 452 6.85 17.36 -3.78
C GLY A 452 5.33 17.41 -3.65
N PHE A 453 4.65 18.05 -4.60
CA PHE A 453 3.18 18.27 -4.59
C PHE A 453 2.55 18.07 -5.96
N CYS A 454 1.30 17.59 -6.01
CA CYS A 454 0.54 17.43 -7.26
C CYS A 454 -0.09 18.73 -7.77
N SER A 455 -0.43 19.66 -6.87
CA SER A 455 -1.05 20.95 -7.21
C SER A 455 -0.48 22.10 -6.39
N VAL A 456 -0.61 23.32 -6.93
CA VAL A 456 -0.14 24.54 -6.26
C VAL A 456 -0.93 24.84 -4.99
N LYS A 457 -2.22 24.47 -4.96
CA LYS A 457 -3.05 24.54 -3.75
C LYS A 457 -2.49 23.65 -2.62
N MET A 458 -2.00 22.46 -2.95
CA MET A 458 -1.38 21.57 -1.96
C MET A 458 -0.05 22.12 -1.45
N ALA A 459 0.79 22.65 -2.36
CA ALA A 459 2.09 23.25 -2.00
C ALA A 459 1.93 24.49 -1.09
N THR A 460 0.98 25.38 -1.41
CA THR A 460 0.69 26.58 -0.61
C THR A 460 0.18 26.23 0.79
N ARG A 461 -0.63 25.16 0.92
CA ARG A 461 -1.10 24.67 2.23
C ARG A 461 0.02 24.05 3.03
N PHE A 462 0.86 23.22 2.41
CA PHE A 462 2.04 22.64 3.06
C PHE A 462 2.98 23.70 3.61
N SER A 463 3.26 24.75 2.84
CA SER A 463 4.17 25.83 3.24
C SER A 463 3.73 26.53 4.54
N LYS A 464 2.43 26.54 4.87
CA LYS A 464 1.91 27.13 6.11
C LYS A 464 2.22 26.30 7.35
N ASP A 465 2.21 24.96 7.24
CA ASP A 465 2.40 24.05 8.38
C ASP A 465 3.02 22.70 7.94
N PRO A 466 4.31 22.68 7.54
CA PRO A 466 4.94 21.48 6.97
C PRO A 466 4.98 20.28 7.92
N GLU A 467 5.25 20.53 9.20
CA GLU A 467 5.44 19.50 10.22
C GLU A 467 4.17 18.69 10.45
N ARG A 468 3.02 19.37 10.46
CA ARG A 468 1.72 18.74 10.58
C ARG A 468 1.48 17.71 9.47
N TYR A 469 1.70 18.08 8.20
CA TYR A 469 1.42 17.19 7.07
C TYR A 469 2.41 16.03 6.97
N ILE A 470 3.66 16.23 7.37
CA ILE A 470 4.63 15.13 7.49
C ILE A 470 4.15 14.14 8.55
N ASN A 471 3.69 14.63 9.71
CA ASN A 471 3.16 13.78 10.77
C ASN A 471 1.87 13.07 10.36
N GLU A 472 1.00 13.70 9.56
CA GLU A 472 -0.18 13.06 8.95
C GLU A 472 0.20 11.89 8.04
N ALA A 473 1.18 12.07 7.16
CA ALA A 473 1.69 11.00 6.30
C ALA A 473 2.31 9.85 7.10
N LEU A 474 3.12 10.17 8.13
CA LEU A 474 3.72 9.16 9.00
C LEU A 474 2.67 8.39 9.81
N ASN A 475 1.63 9.08 10.32
CA ASN A 475 0.55 8.46 11.04
C ASN A 475 -0.27 7.52 10.14
N TYR A 476 -0.53 7.94 8.90
CA TYR A 476 -1.21 7.09 7.93
C TYR A 476 -0.40 5.83 7.58
N ALA A 477 0.92 5.95 7.40
CA ALA A 477 1.80 4.82 7.11
C ALA A 477 1.91 3.82 8.28
N ARG A 478 1.83 4.26 9.53
CA ARG A 478 1.80 3.35 10.70
C ARG A 478 0.58 2.44 10.72
N ASN A 479 -0.57 2.97 10.30
CA ASN A 479 -1.81 2.22 10.25
C ASN A 479 -1.86 1.29 9.03
N ASN A 480 -1.01 1.55 8.03
CA ASN A 480 -0.92 0.80 6.78
C ASN A 480 0.54 0.37 6.53
N PRO A 481 1.02 -0.71 7.18
CA PRO A 481 2.45 -1.07 7.21
C PRO A 481 3.06 -1.31 5.83
N HIS A 482 2.25 -1.72 4.84
CA HIS A 482 2.68 -1.90 3.46
C HIS A 482 3.21 -0.61 2.82
N LEU A 483 2.80 0.57 3.30
CA LEU A 483 3.32 1.86 2.83
C LEU A 483 4.72 2.19 3.34
N ILE A 484 5.14 1.63 4.48
CA ILE A 484 6.40 2.01 5.14
C ILE A 484 7.59 1.69 4.23
N ASN A 485 7.60 0.48 3.67
CA ASN A 485 8.64 0.05 2.75
C ASN A 485 8.45 0.62 1.35
N LEU A 486 7.20 0.79 0.90
CA LEU A 486 6.89 1.43 -0.38
C LEU A 486 7.47 2.85 -0.44
N LEU A 487 7.29 3.65 0.61
CA LEU A 487 7.75 5.05 0.66
C LEU A 487 9.19 5.21 1.14
N ASN A 488 9.85 4.11 1.52
CA ASN A 488 11.20 4.09 2.11
C ASN A 488 11.33 4.98 3.37
N ILE A 489 10.37 4.87 4.29
CA ILE A 489 10.26 5.74 5.50
C ILE A 489 10.48 5.00 6.83
N VAL A 490 11.09 3.81 6.81
CA VAL A 490 11.31 2.98 8.00
C VAL A 490 11.99 3.77 9.13
N GLU A 491 13.06 4.52 8.82
CA GLU A 491 13.78 5.33 9.81
C GLU A 491 12.94 6.48 10.37
N ASN A 492 12.16 7.13 9.50
CA ASN A 492 11.30 8.24 9.90
C ASN A 492 10.20 7.77 10.85
N VAL A 493 9.57 6.62 10.54
CA VAL A 493 8.55 6.00 11.41
C VAL A 493 9.18 5.50 12.72
N PHE A 494 10.39 4.95 12.68
CA PHE A 494 11.09 4.50 13.88
C PHE A 494 11.37 5.64 14.87
N LYS A 495 11.76 6.83 14.38
CA LYS A 495 12.02 8.01 15.23
C LYS A 495 10.81 8.44 16.03
N VAL A 496 9.61 8.32 15.46
CA VAL A 496 8.39 8.77 16.10
C VAL A 496 7.67 7.66 16.89
N LYS A 497 8.14 6.40 16.85
CA LYS A 497 7.39 5.19 17.28
C LYS A 497 6.74 5.25 18.67
N ASP A 498 7.30 6.03 19.59
CA ASP A 498 6.86 6.12 20.99
C ASP A 498 5.73 7.16 21.20
N ILE A 499 5.39 7.96 20.17
CA ILE A 499 4.37 9.02 20.19
C ILE A 499 3.02 8.46 19.70
N ASP A 500 1.97 8.57 20.52
CA ASP A 500 0.60 8.14 20.20
C ASP A 500 -0.04 9.02 19.13
N ASP A 501 -0.38 10.26 19.51
CA ASP A 501 -1.09 11.19 18.65
C ASP A 501 -0.07 12.14 17.99
N LEU A 502 0.36 11.74 16.79
CA LEU A 502 1.20 12.58 15.92
C LEU A 502 0.46 13.79 15.35
N VAL A 503 -0.87 13.71 15.26
CA VAL A 503 -1.71 14.66 14.55
C VAL A 503 -2.87 15.10 15.44
N VAL A 504 -3.05 16.41 15.54
CA VAL A 504 -4.26 17.00 16.12
C VAL A 504 -5.14 17.47 14.97
N VAL A 505 -6.27 16.77 14.75
CA VAL A 505 -7.24 17.14 13.71
C VAL A 505 -7.86 18.48 14.07
N ARG A 506 -7.71 19.47 13.18
CA ARG A 506 -8.37 20.77 13.35
C ARG A 506 -9.85 20.62 13.01
N VAL A 507 -10.70 20.69 14.02
CA VAL A 507 -12.16 20.71 13.85
C VAL A 507 -12.58 22.15 13.49
N PRO A 508 -13.46 22.35 12.49
CA PRO A 508 -14.00 23.68 12.21
C PRO A 508 -14.66 24.23 13.48
N LYS A 509 -14.40 25.51 13.79
CA LYS A 509 -15.07 26.16 14.92
C LYS A 509 -16.56 26.23 14.61
N ILE A 510 -17.38 25.51 15.37
CA ILE A 510 -18.84 25.63 15.30
C ILE A 510 -19.17 27.07 15.68
N LYS A 511 -19.47 27.89 14.68
CA LYS A 511 -19.98 29.25 14.91
C LYS A 511 -21.46 29.12 15.24
N VAL A 512 -21.77 29.04 16.52
CA VAL A 512 -23.15 29.15 16.99
C VAL A 512 -23.54 30.62 16.83
N PHE A 513 -24.45 30.89 15.90
CA PHE A 513 -25.08 32.20 15.75
C PHE A 513 -26.52 32.06 16.22
N ASP A 514 -26.94 32.90 17.18
CA ASP A 514 -28.36 33.10 17.46
C ASP A 514 -28.97 33.77 16.23
N LYS A 515 -29.77 32.99 15.49
CA LYS A 515 -30.52 33.47 14.34
C LYS A 515 -31.98 33.52 14.76
N ASP A 516 -32.45 34.70 15.12
CA ASP A 516 -33.88 34.96 15.31
C ASP A 516 -34.56 34.82 13.95
N ILE A 517 -35.17 33.66 13.69
CA ILE A 517 -36.07 33.47 12.56
C ILE A 517 -37.46 33.81 13.09
N GLN A 518 -37.88 35.06 12.90
CA GLN A 518 -39.29 35.42 13.05
C GLN A 518 -40.03 34.79 11.88
N THR A 519 -40.79 33.72 12.15
CA THR A 519 -41.77 33.22 11.18
C THR A 519 -42.70 34.37 10.82
N GLU A 520 -42.76 34.73 9.54
CA GLU A 520 -43.73 35.72 9.06
C GLU A 520 -45.15 35.24 9.43
N MET A 521 -45.81 35.96 10.33
CA MET A 521 -47.15 35.59 10.82
C MET A 521 -48.19 35.59 9.68
N HIS A 522 -47.97 36.39 8.63
CA HIS A 522 -48.85 36.50 7.46
C HIS A 522 -48.01 36.67 6.18
N PRO A 523 -47.81 35.61 5.37
CA PRO A 523 -47.10 35.68 4.08
C PRO A 523 -47.78 36.60 3.04
N VAL A 524 -49.03 36.99 3.29
CA VAL A 524 -49.79 37.92 2.46
C VAL A 524 -50.34 39.02 3.37
N PRO A 525 -50.02 40.30 3.13
CA PRO A 525 -50.55 41.39 3.92
C PRO A 525 -52.07 41.46 3.74
N THR A 526 -52.84 41.36 4.82
CA THR A 526 -54.28 41.62 4.79
C THR A 526 -54.54 43.09 4.44
N TYR A 527 -54.94 43.37 3.19
CA TYR A 527 -55.43 44.68 2.80
C TYR A 527 -56.82 44.89 3.43
N LYS A 528 -56.85 45.57 4.59
CA LYS A 528 -58.08 46.09 5.18
C LYS A 528 -58.30 47.50 4.66
N GLU A 529 -59.26 47.66 3.76
CA GLU A 529 -59.65 48.96 3.23
C GLU A 529 -60.32 49.79 4.35
N LYS A 530 -59.58 50.77 4.88
CA LYS A 530 -60.02 51.59 6.02
C LYS A 530 -61.29 52.39 5.75
N ASN A 531 -61.61 52.63 4.48
CA ASN A 531 -62.76 53.43 4.05
C ASN A 531 -63.92 52.60 3.50
N TYR A 532 -63.88 51.27 3.65
CA TYR A 532 -64.96 50.39 3.20
C TYR A 532 -66.24 50.66 3.98
N THR A 533 -67.33 50.92 3.26
CA THR A 533 -68.69 51.04 3.81
C THR A 533 -69.62 50.15 3.01
N TRP A 534 -70.50 49.40 3.68
CA TRP A 534 -71.45 48.51 3.01
C TRP A 534 -72.68 49.25 2.47
N ASP A 535 -72.91 50.50 2.89
CA ASP A 535 -74.04 51.33 2.47
C ASP A 535 -73.81 51.94 1.07
N LEU A 536 -74.69 51.56 0.14
CA LEU A 536 -74.70 52.05 -1.25
C LEU A 536 -74.94 53.56 -1.34
N TRP A 537 -75.71 54.14 -0.41
CA TRP A 537 -76.01 55.58 -0.44
C TRP A 537 -74.80 56.42 -0.04
N GLU A 538 -73.94 55.89 0.83
CA GLU A 538 -72.68 56.53 1.19
C GLU A 538 -71.71 56.54 0.01
N TRP A 539 -71.66 55.47 -0.79
CA TRP A 539 -70.92 55.43 -2.04
C TRP A 539 -71.42 56.45 -3.06
N LYS A 540 -72.74 56.58 -3.24
CA LYS A 540 -73.32 57.59 -4.12
C LYS A 540 -73.00 59.02 -3.65
N ARG A 541 -73.07 59.28 -2.33
CA ARG A 541 -72.73 60.58 -1.75
C ARG A 541 -71.26 60.93 -1.96
N ARG A 542 -70.35 59.97 -1.75
CA ARG A 542 -68.92 60.14 -2.04
C ARG A 542 -68.68 60.36 -3.53
N ALA A 543 -69.32 59.60 -4.41
CA ALA A 543 -69.20 59.80 -5.86
C ALA A 543 -69.67 61.20 -6.30
N CYS A 544 -70.79 61.70 -5.76
CA CYS A 544 -71.25 63.07 -6.00
C CYS A 544 -70.26 64.13 -5.47
N GLN A 545 -69.68 63.90 -4.29
CA GLN A 545 -68.67 64.79 -3.71
C GLN A 545 -67.41 64.84 -4.59
N TRP A 546 -66.95 63.69 -5.07
CA TRP A 546 -65.78 63.59 -5.96
C TRP A 546 -66.06 64.23 -7.32
N ALA A 547 -67.25 64.03 -7.90
CA ALA A 547 -67.67 64.72 -9.13
C ALA A 547 -67.71 66.24 -8.95
N SER A 548 -68.14 66.71 -7.77
CA SER A 548 -68.12 68.13 -7.43
C SER A 548 -66.69 68.66 -7.31
N ILE A 549 -65.78 67.90 -6.68
CA ILE A 549 -64.35 68.25 -6.56
C ILE A 549 -63.66 68.29 -7.93
N VAL A 550 -63.97 67.36 -8.84
CA VAL A 550 -63.43 67.34 -10.22
C VAL A 550 -63.85 68.59 -11.02
N ASN A 551 -65.04 69.13 -10.72
CA ASN A 551 -65.54 70.35 -11.35
C ASN A 551 -65.10 71.64 -10.64
N CYS A 552 -64.40 71.54 -9.50
CA CYS A 552 -63.82 72.70 -8.82
C CYS A 552 -62.48 73.06 -9.47
N GLN A 553 -62.37 74.26 -10.06
CA GLN A 553 -61.08 74.84 -10.43
C GLN A 553 -60.31 75.23 -9.17
N THR A 554 -59.12 74.67 -8.99
CA THR A 554 -58.21 75.03 -7.89
C THR A 554 -57.70 76.45 -8.09
N HIS A 555 -58.14 77.40 -7.26
CA HIS A 555 -57.49 78.71 -7.15
C HIS A 555 -56.37 78.59 -6.11
N SER A 556 -55.13 78.73 -6.57
CA SER A 556 -53.87 78.64 -5.83
C SER A 556 -53.30 77.22 -5.60
N THR A 557 -52.13 77.00 -6.19
CA THR A 557 -51.15 76.00 -5.76
C THR A 557 -50.11 76.72 -4.91
N GLN A 558 -50.35 76.78 -3.60
CA GLN A 558 -49.27 77.07 -2.66
C GLN A 558 -48.43 75.80 -2.53
N THR A 559 -47.19 75.84 -3.02
CA THR A 559 -46.24 74.75 -2.90
C THR A 559 -45.84 74.55 -1.44
N VAL A 560 -45.97 73.31 -0.95
CA VAL A 560 -45.53 72.87 0.38
C VAL A 560 -43.99 72.86 0.39
N TYR A 561 -43.40 74.02 0.69
CA TYR A 561 -41.96 74.21 0.87
C TYR A 561 -41.50 73.81 2.29
N SER A 562 -41.95 72.65 2.80
CA SER A 562 -41.56 72.17 4.15
C SER A 562 -40.55 71.03 4.15
N HIS A 563 -40.11 70.53 2.98
CA HIS A 563 -39.12 69.44 2.89
C HIS A 563 -37.65 69.88 2.97
N LEU A 564 -37.37 71.15 3.24
CA LEU A 564 -36.01 71.70 3.38
C LEU A 564 -35.66 72.13 4.82
N ARG A 565 -36.22 71.45 5.83
CA ARG A 565 -35.63 71.51 7.18
C ARG A 565 -34.62 70.38 7.31
N SER A 566 -33.37 70.78 7.50
CA SER A 566 -32.18 69.97 7.76
C SER A 566 -32.43 68.85 8.78
N ASP A 567 -32.21 67.60 8.38
CA ASP A 567 -32.06 66.48 9.31
C ASP A 567 -30.69 66.60 9.99
N ILE A 568 -30.72 66.93 11.28
CA ILE A 568 -29.60 66.63 12.18
C ILE A 568 -29.69 65.13 12.45
N GLN A 569 -28.80 64.33 11.85
CA GLN A 569 -28.68 62.91 12.18
C GLN A 569 -28.14 62.77 13.61
N CYS A 570 -29.04 62.79 14.59
CA CYS A 570 -28.80 62.09 15.85
C CYS A 570 -28.90 60.59 15.55
N GLN A 571 -27.83 59.83 15.79
CA GLN A 571 -27.96 58.38 15.95
C GLN A 571 -28.77 58.11 17.22
N THR A 572 -30.09 58.20 17.10
CA THR A 572 -31.00 57.56 18.04
C THR A 572 -31.10 56.10 17.64
N VAL A 573 -30.64 55.21 18.52
CA VAL A 573 -31.08 53.82 18.50
C VAL A 573 -32.60 53.87 18.66
N GLU A 574 -33.34 53.62 17.58
CA GLU A 574 -34.78 53.44 17.72
C GLU A 574 -35.01 52.35 18.77
N PRO A 575 -35.94 52.54 19.73
CA PRO A 575 -36.37 51.44 20.58
C PRO A 575 -36.87 50.35 19.65
N ARG A 576 -36.08 49.30 19.45
CA ARG A 576 -36.61 48.08 18.85
C ARG A 576 -37.73 47.65 19.78
N ASP A 577 -38.94 47.50 19.24
CA ASP A 577 -39.97 46.69 19.85
C ASP A 577 -39.42 45.28 19.97
N LYS A 578 -38.73 45.00 21.07
CA LYS A 578 -38.57 43.64 21.56
C LYS A 578 -39.99 43.22 21.93
N SER A 579 -40.71 42.68 20.95
CA SER A 579 -41.78 41.75 21.23
C SER A 579 -41.12 40.51 21.86
N LEU A 580 -40.83 40.63 23.15
CA LEU A 580 -40.59 39.48 24.00
C LEU A 580 -41.91 38.72 23.99
N GLN A 581 -42.02 37.70 23.14
CA GLN A 581 -42.97 36.63 23.35
C GLN A 581 -42.46 35.78 24.51
N THR A 582 -42.31 36.38 25.69
CA THR A 582 -42.35 35.60 26.92
C THR A 582 -43.80 35.17 27.06
N ASN A 583 -44.13 33.98 26.56
CA ASN A 583 -45.08 33.19 27.33
C ASN A 583 -44.47 33.12 28.74
N LYS A 584 -45.21 33.63 29.72
CA LYS A 584 -44.96 33.22 31.10
C LYS A 584 -45.19 31.72 31.11
N ASP A 585 -44.12 30.93 31.05
CA ASP A 585 -44.20 29.52 31.43
C ASP A 585 -44.42 29.49 32.94
N ALA A 586 -45.68 29.56 33.33
CA ALA A 586 -46.12 29.22 34.67
C ALA A 586 -46.14 27.69 34.78
N GLY A 587 -44.97 27.08 34.88
CA GLY A 587 -44.87 25.69 35.31
C GLY A 587 -45.21 25.61 36.80
N MET A 588 -46.37 25.05 37.15
CA MET A 588 -46.56 24.50 38.49
C MET A 588 -45.70 23.24 38.58
N ASN A 589 -44.61 23.29 39.35
CA ASN A 589 -43.97 22.07 39.83
C ASN A 589 -44.98 21.37 40.75
N THR A 590 -45.71 20.40 40.22
CA THR A 590 -46.52 19.53 41.06
C THR A 590 -45.58 18.76 41.98
N VAL A 591 -45.95 18.62 43.25
CA VAL A 591 -45.17 17.81 44.19
C VAL A 591 -45.08 16.40 43.63
N ASN A 592 -43.87 15.89 43.43
CA ASN A 592 -43.67 14.52 42.95
C ASN A 592 -44.44 13.54 43.85
N SER A 593 -45.45 12.87 43.29
CA SER A 593 -46.16 11.82 44.01
C SER A 593 -45.20 10.64 44.20
N ASN A 594 -44.76 10.43 45.43
CA ASN A 594 -43.96 9.25 45.80
C ASN A 594 -44.80 7.98 45.80
N TYR A 595 -46.06 8.03 45.37
CA TYR A 595 -46.96 6.89 45.37
C TYR A 595 -47.41 6.58 43.94
N PHE A 596 -47.23 5.32 43.54
CA PHE A 596 -47.78 4.76 42.31
C PHE A 596 -49.07 4.03 42.63
N LEU A 597 -50.17 4.47 42.01
CA LEU A 597 -51.49 3.88 42.15
C LEU A 597 -51.73 2.93 40.98
N TRP A 598 -52.05 1.67 41.28
CA TRP A 598 -52.37 0.68 40.24
C TRP A 598 -53.61 -0.14 40.62
N GLY A 599 -54.20 -0.83 39.63
CA GLY A 599 -55.50 -1.51 39.77
C GLY A 599 -56.72 -0.70 39.31
N LEU A 600 -56.52 0.53 38.83
CA LEU A 600 -57.60 1.41 38.35
C LEU A 600 -58.20 0.99 36.98
N ARG A 601 -57.53 0.09 36.25
CA ARG A 601 -58.02 -0.46 34.98
C ARG A 601 -57.93 -1.99 35.00
N GLY A 602 -59.00 -2.64 35.45
CA GLY A 602 -59.19 -4.08 35.36
C GLY A 602 -60.18 -4.63 36.40
N HIS A 603 -61.19 -5.38 35.91
CA HIS A 603 -62.23 -6.18 36.60
C HIS A 603 -62.83 -5.67 37.93
N ARG A 604 -64.17 -5.55 37.98
CA ARG A 604 -64.94 -5.15 39.18
C ARG A 604 -64.54 -5.99 40.39
N GLY A 605 -64.02 -5.33 41.43
CA GLY A 605 -63.68 -5.92 42.72
C GLY A 605 -62.21 -5.81 43.13
N TYR A 606 -61.30 -5.44 42.23
CA TYR A 606 -59.85 -5.45 42.52
C TYR A 606 -59.31 -4.21 43.27
N GLY A 607 -60.15 -3.21 43.57
CA GLY A 607 -59.78 -2.08 44.45
C GLY A 607 -58.62 -1.20 43.93
N GLN A 608 -58.36 -0.10 44.65
CA GLN A 608 -57.22 0.78 44.38
C GLN A 608 -56.07 0.41 45.33
N HIS A 609 -54.89 0.12 44.77
CA HIS A 609 -53.69 -0.19 45.55
C HIS A 609 -52.65 0.92 45.41
N VAL A 610 -52.04 1.30 46.55
CA VAL A 610 -51.04 2.37 46.64
C VAL A 610 -49.67 1.72 46.89
N MET A 611 -48.69 2.00 46.04
CA MET A 611 -47.30 1.55 46.18
C MET A 611 -46.39 2.75 46.44
N ASP A 612 -45.66 2.76 47.55
CA ASP A 612 -44.69 3.82 47.88
C ASP A 612 -43.37 3.56 47.13
N LEU A 613 -42.91 4.56 46.38
CA LEU A 613 -41.72 4.54 45.52
C LEU A 613 -40.45 4.97 46.26
N LYS A 614 -40.53 5.32 47.55
CA LYS A 614 -39.34 5.55 48.36
C LYS A 614 -38.64 4.22 48.63
N ALA A 615 -37.50 4.01 47.97
CA ALA A 615 -36.63 2.87 48.18
C ALA A 615 -36.31 2.69 49.68
N GLN A 616 -36.82 1.62 50.28
CA GLN A 616 -36.33 1.15 51.56
C GLN A 616 -34.95 0.52 51.35
N HIS A 617 -34.05 0.87 52.26
CA HIS A 617 -32.68 0.38 52.33
C HIS A 617 -32.55 -1.15 52.21
N SER A 618 -31.53 -1.57 51.48
CA SER A 618 -30.71 -2.77 51.70
C SER A 618 -31.48 -4.07 52.04
N MET A 619 -31.86 -4.84 51.02
CA MET A 619 -32.04 -6.28 51.21
C MET A 619 -30.76 -7.00 50.79
N GLU A 620 -30.17 -7.72 51.75
CA GLU A 620 -29.18 -8.77 51.50
C GLU A 620 -29.75 -9.75 50.45
N ALA A 621 -28.89 -10.22 49.55
CA ALA A 621 -29.27 -11.13 48.49
C ALA A 621 -29.82 -12.46 49.06
N SER A 622 -31.13 -12.59 49.15
CA SER A 622 -31.80 -13.86 49.36
C SER A 622 -31.95 -14.59 48.04
N ILE A 623 -31.45 -15.83 47.97
CA ILE A 623 -31.61 -16.72 46.82
C ILE A 623 -33.10 -17.01 46.63
N ILE A 624 -33.67 -16.53 45.52
CA ILE A 624 -35.05 -16.83 45.13
C ILE A 624 -35.06 -18.26 44.57
N ALA A 625 -35.60 -19.21 45.34
CA ALA A 625 -35.64 -20.63 44.97
C ALA A 625 -36.72 -20.97 43.93
N THR A 626 -37.67 -20.07 43.64
CA THR A 626 -38.72 -20.27 42.64
C THR A 626 -39.20 -18.94 42.06
N CYS A 627 -39.32 -18.86 40.74
CA CYS A 627 -39.84 -17.69 40.04
C CYS A 627 -41.37 -17.60 40.25
N THR A 628 -41.83 -16.53 40.89
CA THR A 628 -43.26 -16.23 41.15
C THR A 628 -43.92 -15.39 40.05
N TRP A 629 -43.28 -15.23 38.90
CA TRP A 629 -43.88 -14.65 37.70
C TRP A 629 -44.26 -15.77 36.71
N PRO A 630 -45.39 -15.67 35.98
CA PRO A 630 -45.87 -16.75 35.12
C PRO A 630 -44.92 -16.91 33.94
N CYS A 631 -43.96 -17.82 34.10
CA CYS A 631 -43.09 -18.30 33.04
C CYS A 631 -43.91 -19.28 32.21
N TYR A 632 -44.28 -18.89 30.99
CA TYR A 632 -44.94 -19.77 30.03
C TYR A 632 -43.97 -20.89 29.61
N ASN A 633 -43.94 -21.98 30.37
CA ASN A 633 -43.40 -23.25 29.92
C ASN A 633 -44.58 -24.16 29.56
N LYS A 634 -44.89 -24.22 28.26
CA LYS A 634 -45.54 -25.39 27.67
C LYS A 634 -44.46 -26.20 26.95
N LYS A 635 -44.12 -27.35 27.53
CA LYS A 635 -43.63 -28.52 26.80
C LYS A 635 -44.56 -29.68 27.16
N GLU A 636 -44.79 -30.52 26.16
CA GLU A 636 -45.68 -31.71 26.13
C GLU A 636 -47.15 -31.31 25.90
N ASP A 637 -47.85 -31.69 24.82
CA ASP A 637 -47.76 -32.88 23.98
C ASP A 637 -48.27 -32.65 22.53
N LEU A 638 -47.51 -33.24 21.59
CA LEU A 638 -47.93 -34.10 20.47
C LEU A 638 -49.09 -33.68 19.51
N GLY A 639 -48.72 -33.51 18.24
CA GLY A 639 -49.26 -34.35 17.15
C GLY A 639 -50.11 -33.70 16.06
N ALA A 640 -49.55 -33.71 14.83
CA ALA A 640 -50.21 -33.91 13.51
C ALA A 640 -51.34 -32.96 13.08
N ASP A 641 -51.52 -32.55 11.83
CA ASP A 641 -50.86 -32.79 10.55
C ASP A 641 -51.40 -31.70 9.58
N GLU A 642 -50.67 -31.56 8.48
CA GLU A 642 -51.06 -31.10 7.13
C GLU A 642 -52.58 -31.02 6.84
N THR A 643 -53.14 -30.09 6.06
CA THR A 643 -52.86 -29.82 4.64
C THR A 643 -53.54 -28.54 4.14
N MET A 644 -52.97 -28.01 3.05
CA MET A 644 -53.58 -27.24 1.95
C MET A 644 -55.07 -27.52 1.68
N ASP A 645 -55.86 -26.50 1.33
CA ASP A 645 -56.24 -26.25 -0.07
C ASP A 645 -57.12 -25.01 -0.32
N GLU A 646 -57.03 -24.56 -1.57
CA GLU A 646 -57.68 -23.45 -2.25
C GLU A 646 -59.22 -23.56 -2.37
N ASN A 647 -59.86 -22.42 -2.69
CA ASN A 647 -61.04 -22.18 -3.55
C ASN A 647 -61.99 -21.12 -2.93
N LEU A 648 -62.04 -19.90 -3.48
CA LEU A 648 -62.89 -19.45 -4.61
C LEU A 648 -64.40 -19.35 -4.26
N ILE A 649 -64.86 -18.09 -4.30
CA ILE A 649 -66.11 -17.59 -4.92
C ILE A 649 -67.46 -17.72 -4.19
N HIS A 650 -68.04 -16.52 -3.98
CA HIS A 650 -69.43 -16.06 -3.99
C HIS A 650 -70.60 -16.95 -3.52
N SER A 651 -71.35 -16.38 -2.56
CA SER A 651 -72.81 -16.20 -2.40
C SER A 651 -73.09 -16.25 -0.89
N GLU A 652 -73.79 -15.31 -0.24
CA GLU A 652 -74.82 -14.34 -0.60
C GLU A 652 -74.53 -12.93 -0.08
#